data_AF-A0A1C1CP96-F1
#
_entry.id   AF-A0A1C1CP96-F1
#
_cell.length_a   1.000
_cell.length_b   1.000
_cell.length_c   1.000
_cell.angle_alpha   90.00
_cell.angle_beta   90.00
_cell.angle_gamma   90.00
#
_symmetry.space_group_name_H-M   'P 1'
#
loop_
_entity.id
_entity.type
_entity.pdbx_description
1 polymer ?
#
loop_
_entity_poly.entity_id
_entity_poly.type
_entity_poly.pdbx_seq_one_letter_code
_entity_poly.pdbx_strand_id
1 'polypeptide(L)'
;MDRFGLGKYSRLSFSSLKTRRDNSEIELISSPNPQAFSHRDPSPNAPFIVPSEIIQSEEKGQIWDTHWDPFFLRSWVLVVFAIFFAAVIAALQVIYSFSQSNHGIATSSDENHYLWTYGPTAVFVVVTVLWRQVDYAAKSIQPWANMATGPQPAKNSLLLDYVTPLQILSFWRSLKRRHFAVSIGIGVFVLIKVITVLSTGIFSLQSVQRTDVPTLMALNNTFDGSSFQHAAAVDSRAAFVAYGHRQYNISLPSGSTDQYAVQGFAPSDGVVNGSLTYSAPVDVFSASLSSCETGKINYTTSFDRGSNTPVAAYYNSTIVGAYLDAPDWYYLQNDTDHRFGYRASFQNVTCANLPPNDPTRFRYMIAAAYSEGAGQNDNTLLNSSNIVCIPSYKVQSAMVTLDTRGNVQSVNVTGKARTINGVSAVDIADGVLSTSQQASSISDFSSSDITLDVFTTMMQQETDDFRAKDLLDPTYLNSTGNLVYGKIAAQLANLYLLAESTEDPQAVVEGTVSKDESRLIARQTPIRIMQAVAAVMLLLVVIMLFIRPRGVVPRSVDSIAAVAAILARSPELEARLRGSGHKSLDELGEILAPHKYQTCIGYEDGARSFSIRISSRTGHELAKVSNQDDSVLGNVKWIKPFILRRIGISLTILASIAAIVALEVLLSQSEKHNGLGSVDEGSATRYSWLYVPVFVFLLLATLFNIMDFEVEFTESFHALAKAECDARSSLLWYPLRHMSLHATYSGLKHSRFALTAASASAILAPLLTIVVSGLYTTKPTIQGIPVGVNALDWFNTTTLADVSTNIPLLVIEGNMSYPQWTFSELAMPRLNLVGDNADQLLVQGGSLSVDTPAIRGGVKCNAVPQDRIINNTLMAGYISSNISTPDGCGNSAFGDGPNLWLSTSVQIPVNASGYFGSSLVLGFLDTCPTLALYYGHVANNEIENFTALLCTQYLERVQANVTFDIPGYTISTEPTAYENSTANFSSFHTGFSTLQVLNVTSADDELDDTFNAMVYGKDGVPTNELLNDTTLIDSYTHLYRQYMAQVVNIYLRADFSTLSNNASETVVNPLRANYTNPQHYRLKQSPLSTHLLVGVVGALLVCALVVFITIDMRNVLPKPIGSIAAVASLLAGSRIVDPRSGLVPPGSEYWSDEEWEKSGVWQSEMFRMGWWDKFQEPADTWTREASQTKTPSRSHVNQLQSSSDGERIELPASFRIDARPK
;
A
#
# COMPACT_ATOMS: atom_id res chain seq x y z
N MET A 1 19.56 -38.86 13.68
CA MET A 1 18.72 -38.83 12.45
C MET A 1 19.19 -39.95 11.53
N ASP A 2 19.10 -41.17 12.03
CA ASP A 2 19.53 -42.39 11.36
C ASP A 2 18.41 -42.87 10.45
N ARG A 3 18.49 -42.55 9.15
CA ARG A 3 17.84 -43.21 8.00
C ARG A 3 17.95 -42.30 6.76
N PHE A 4 19.10 -42.30 6.11
CA PHE A 4 19.16 -42.00 4.67
C PHE A 4 19.92 -43.15 4.00
N GLY A 5 19.12 -44.08 3.48
CA GLY A 5 19.57 -45.34 2.91
C GLY A 5 20.34 -45.17 1.61
N LEU A 6 21.36 -46.02 1.46
CA LEU A 6 22.08 -46.28 0.23
C LEU A 6 21.14 -46.92 -0.81
N GLY A 7 20.68 -46.11 -1.76
CA GLY A 7 20.02 -46.55 -2.99
C GLY A 7 21.02 -46.69 -4.14
N LYS A 8 21.19 -47.93 -4.61
CA LYS A 8 21.99 -48.36 -5.76
C LYS A 8 21.81 -47.46 -6.99
N TYR A 9 22.90 -46.90 -7.50
CA TYR A 9 23.01 -46.52 -8.91
C TYR A 9 24.04 -47.41 -9.61
N SER A 10 23.58 -47.97 -10.73
CA SER A 10 24.19 -49.00 -11.55
C SER A 10 25.57 -48.62 -12.07
N ARG A 11 26.49 -49.59 -11.98
CA ARG A 11 27.78 -49.65 -12.67
C ARG A 11 27.58 -49.42 -14.17
N LEU A 12 27.96 -48.24 -14.67
CA LEU A 12 28.22 -48.02 -16.09
C LEU A 12 29.61 -48.60 -16.40
N SER A 13 29.57 -49.83 -16.89
CA SER A 13 30.66 -50.52 -17.55
C SER A 13 31.02 -49.78 -18.85
N PHE A 14 32.14 -49.08 -18.88
CA PHE A 14 32.83 -48.76 -20.13
C PHE A 14 33.87 -49.84 -20.40
N SER A 15 33.47 -50.76 -21.28
CA SER A 15 34.33 -51.76 -21.90
C SER A 15 35.30 -51.10 -22.89
N SER A 16 36.55 -51.57 -22.82
CA SER A 16 37.54 -51.68 -23.89
C SER A 16 37.90 -50.44 -24.72
N LEU A 17 39.14 -49.96 -24.53
CA LEU A 17 40.07 -49.84 -25.64
C LEU A 17 41.46 -50.29 -25.19
N LYS A 18 41.85 -51.46 -25.70
CA LYS A 18 43.20 -52.02 -25.61
C LYS A 18 44.12 -51.14 -26.48
N THR A 19 45.07 -50.43 -25.88
CA THR A 19 46.25 -49.92 -26.60
C THR A 19 47.48 -50.70 -26.15
N ARG A 20 47.77 -51.68 -27.00
CA ARG A 20 49.04 -52.31 -27.34
C ARG A 20 50.30 -51.90 -26.55
N ARG A 21 50.85 -52.94 -25.91
CA ARG A 21 52.25 -53.20 -25.58
C ARG A 21 53.21 -52.68 -26.67
N ASP A 22 54.16 -51.84 -26.31
CA ASP A 22 55.50 -51.87 -26.91
C ASP A 22 56.52 -51.79 -25.78
N ASN A 23 57.09 -52.97 -25.48
CA ASN A 23 58.27 -53.12 -24.66
C ASN A 23 59.46 -52.95 -25.60
N SER A 24 60.09 -51.78 -25.61
CA SER A 24 61.44 -51.64 -26.14
C SER A 24 62.35 -51.23 -25.00
N GLU A 25 62.93 -52.25 -24.35
CA GLU A 25 64.19 -52.13 -23.62
C GLU A 25 65.23 -51.61 -24.62
N ILE A 26 65.67 -50.36 -24.46
CA ILE A 26 66.81 -49.82 -25.18
C ILE A 26 67.98 -49.81 -24.20
N GLU A 27 68.89 -50.74 -24.44
CA GLU A 27 70.23 -50.82 -23.86
C GLU A 27 70.97 -49.50 -24.06
N LEU A 28 71.41 -48.87 -22.98
CA LEU A 28 72.41 -47.81 -23.02
C LEU A 28 73.77 -48.44 -22.71
N ILE A 29 74.54 -48.52 -23.79
CA ILE A 29 75.92 -48.99 -23.91
C ILE A 29 76.80 -48.42 -22.79
N SER A 30 77.47 -49.34 -22.09
CA SER A 30 78.57 -49.08 -21.19
C SER A 30 79.90 -49.02 -21.96
N SER A 31 80.89 -48.34 -21.35
CA SER A 31 82.35 -48.33 -21.63
C SER A 31 82.89 -47.08 -22.36
N PRO A 32 84.18 -46.70 -22.18
CA PRO A 32 84.82 -46.42 -20.89
C PRO A 32 85.71 -45.15 -20.91
N ASN A 33 86.15 -44.82 -19.70
CA ASN A 33 87.44 -44.25 -19.31
C ASN A 33 87.51 -42.78 -18.83
N PRO A 34 88.16 -42.58 -17.66
CA PRO A 34 88.43 -41.28 -17.07
C PRO A 34 89.76 -40.72 -17.59
N GLN A 35 89.87 -39.40 -17.72
CA GLN A 35 91.00 -38.59 -17.25
C GLN A 35 90.90 -37.16 -17.78
N ALA A 36 91.18 -36.22 -16.88
CA ALA A 36 91.65 -34.86 -17.11
C ALA A 36 90.67 -33.87 -17.77
N PHE A 37 89.93 -33.12 -16.95
CA PHE A 37 89.87 -31.66 -17.14
C PHE A 37 90.02 -30.96 -15.80
N SER A 38 91.17 -30.30 -15.68
CA SER A 38 91.60 -29.44 -14.59
C SER A 38 90.64 -28.28 -14.37
N HIS A 39 90.46 -27.96 -13.10
CA HIS A 39 89.99 -26.67 -12.58
C HIS A 39 90.54 -25.49 -13.40
N ARG A 40 89.67 -24.89 -14.18
CA ARG A 40 89.77 -23.47 -14.53
C ARG A 40 88.40 -22.89 -14.23
N ASP A 41 88.31 -22.23 -13.09
CA ASP A 41 87.15 -21.45 -12.71
C ASP A 41 86.84 -20.49 -13.88
N PRO A 42 85.68 -20.61 -14.53
CA PRO A 42 85.27 -19.60 -15.49
C PRO A 42 85.02 -18.31 -14.72
N SER A 43 85.51 -17.19 -15.24
CA SER A 43 85.30 -15.87 -14.65
C SER A 43 83.82 -15.66 -14.31
N PRO A 44 83.48 -15.11 -13.13
CA PRO A 44 82.11 -15.05 -12.61
C PRO A 44 81.13 -14.20 -13.42
N ASN A 45 81.61 -13.50 -14.46
CA ASN A 45 80.78 -12.70 -15.37
C ASN A 45 80.50 -13.38 -16.73
N ALA A 46 80.90 -14.64 -16.92
CA ALA A 46 80.48 -15.39 -18.11
C ALA A 46 79.05 -15.93 -17.88
N PRO A 47 78.03 -15.51 -18.64
CA PRO A 47 76.72 -16.14 -18.56
C PRO A 47 76.86 -17.63 -18.85
N PHE A 48 76.14 -18.46 -18.10
CA PHE A 48 75.94 -19.86 -18.46
C PHE A 48 75.29 -19.90 -19.85
N ILE A 49 76.11 -20.05 -20.89
CA ILE A 49 75.65 -20.38 -22.23
C ILE A 49 75.30 -21.86 -22.17
N VAL A 50 74.06 -22.18 -21.82
CA VAL A 50 73.48 -23.47 -22.21
C VAL A 50 73.43 -23.43 -23.74
N PRO A 51 74.11 -24.34 -24.46
CA PRO A 51 74.10 -24.34 -25.92
C PRO A 51 72.67 -24.39 -26.42
N SER A 52 72.30 -23.39 -27.21
CA SER A 52 71.02 -23.32 -27.91
C SER A 52 71.03 -24.33 -29.04
N GLU A 53 71.11 -25.63 -28.72
CA GLU A 53 70.94 -26.66 -29.72
C GLU A 53 69.46 -26.64 -30.10
N ILE A 54 69.26 -26.27 -31.36
CA ILE A 54 67.99 -25.98 -32.01
C ILE A 54 67.18 -27.27 -32.03
N ILE A 55 66.48 -27.58 -30.94
CA ILE A 55 65.31 -28.46 -30.99
C ILE A 55 64.18 -27.60 -31.55
N GLN A 56 64.22 -27.38 -32.87
CA GLN A 56 63.04 -27.12 -33.68
C GLN A 56 62.24 -28.43 -33.74
N SER A 57 61.75 -28.93 -32.61
CA SER A 57 60.55 -29.74 -32.65
C SER A 57 59.41 -28.76 -32.83
N GLU A 58 58.93 -28.65 -34.08
CA GLU A 58 57.54 -28.27 -34.33
C GLU A 58 56.62 -29.32 -33.68
N GLU A 59 56.58 -29.41 -32.36
CA GLU A 59 55.46 -30.02 -31.66
C GLU A 59 54.28 -29.04 -31.76
N LYS A 60 53.64 -29.10 -32.93
CA LYS A 60 52.35 -28.49 -33.21
C LYS A 60 51.34 -29.00 -32.18
N GLY A 61 51.01 -28.15 -31.22
CA GLY A 61 49.66 -28.07 -30.66
C GLY A 61 49.21 -29.18 -29.70
N GLN A 62 50.08 -29.78 -28.90
CA GLN A 62 49.58 -30.45 -27.70
C GLN A 62 49.07 -29.39 -26.72
N ILE A 63 47.75 -29.38 -26.50
CA ILE A 63 47.11 -28.64 -25.41
C ILE A 63 47.69 -29.19 -24.11
N TRP A 64 48.47 -28.36 -23.43
CA TRP A 64 49.25 -28.68 -22.24
C TRP A 64 48.30 -28.83 -21.04
N ASP A 65 47.66 -29.98 -20.83
CA ASP A 65 46.74 -30.17 -19.71
C ASP A 65 47.51 -30.22 -18.36
N THR A 66 47.69 -29.08 -17.71
CA THR A 66 48.14 -29.02 -16.30
C THR A 66 47.05 -29.49 -15.31
N HIS A 67 45.90 -29.97 -15.82
CA HIS A 67 44.70 -30.47 -15.11
C HIS A 67 44.05 -29.55 -14.06
N TRP A 68 44.67 -28.42 -13.72
CA TRP A 68 44.14 -27.51 -12.72
C TRP A 68 43.23 -26.45 -13.36
N ASP A 69 41.94 -26.56 -13.06
CA ASP A 69 40.95 -25.49 -13.25
C ASP A 69 40.54 -24.96 -11.86
N PRO A 70 40.51 -23.63 -11.64
CA PRO A 70 40.00 -23.07 -10.41
C PRO A 70 38.57 -23.52 -10.19
N PHE A 71 38.23 -23.78 -8.92
CA PHE A 71 36.94 -24.32 -8.52
C PHE A 71 35.75 -23.60 -9.16
N PHE A 72 35.74 -22.26 -9.14
CA PHE A 72 34.65 -21.43 -9.66
C PHE A 72 34.57 -21.37 -11.19
N LEU A 73 35.64 -21.74 -11.91
CA LEU A 73 35.67 -21.80 -13.37
C LEU A 73 35.33 -23.21 -13.91
N ARG A 74 35.13 -24.20 -13.02
CA ARG A 74 34.77 -25.57 -13.40
C ARG A 74 33.41 -25.61 -14.09
N SER A 75 33.22 -26.59 -14.98
CA SER A 75 32.02 -26.71 -15.82
C SER A 75 30.74 -26.78 -14.99
N TRP A 76 30.76 -27.56 -13.91
CA TRP A 76 29.56 -27.77 -13.09
C TRP A 76 29.12 -26.48 -12.38
N VAL A 77 30.05 -25.63 -11.94
CA VAL A 77 29.71 -24.34 -11.28
C VAL A 77 29.04 -23.39 -12.27
N LEU A 78 29.59 -23.27 -13.48
CA LEU A 78 29.00 -22.45 -14.53
C LEU A 78 27.63 -22.99 -15.00
N VAL A 79 27.45 -24.32 -15.03
CA VAL A 79 26.14 -24.95 -15.29
C VAL A 79 25.14 -24.63 -14.18
N VAL A 80 25.55 -24.63 -12.91
CA VAL A 80 24.70 -24.21 -11.79
C VAL A 80 24.25 -22.75 -11.96
N PHE A 81 25.14 -21.85 -12.36
CA PHE A 81 24.76 -20.46 -12.66
C PHE A 81 23.80 -20.35 -13.86
N ALA A 82 24.01 -21.13 -14.93
CA ALA A 82 23.08 -21.16 -16.06
C ALA A 82 21.68 -21.66 -15.67
N ILE A 83 21.60 -22.74 -14.88
CA ILE A 83 20.34 -23.25 -14.35
C ILE A 83 19.68 -22.20 -13.45
N PHE A 84 20.44 -21.50 -12.61
CA PHE A 84 19.92 -20.42 -11.78
C PHE A 84 19.30 -19.29 -12.60
N PHE A 85 19.98 -18.78 -13.64
CA PHE A 85 19.41 -17.72 -14.48
C PHE A 85 18.19 -18.17 -15.28
N ALA A 86 18.16 -19.43 -15.75
CA ALA A 86 16.97 -20.00 -16.37
C ALA A 86 15.79 -20.11 -15.38
N ALA A 87 16.06 -20.53 -14.13
CA ALA A 87 15.06 -20.59 -13.07
C ALA A 87 14.53 -19.20 -12.69
N VAL A 88 15.37 -18.16 -12.67
CA VAL A 88 14.95 -16.78 -12.43
C VAL A 88 13.97 -16.30 -13.51
N ILE A 89 14.24 -16.58 -14.79
CA ILE A 89 13.33 -16.21 -15.90
C ILE A 89 11.96 -16.87 -15.72
N ALA A 90 11.95 -18.18 -15.41
CA ALA A 90 10.73 -18.93 -15.17
C ALA A 90 9.97 -18.42 -13.93
N ALA A 91 10.66 -18.19 -12.81
CA ALA A 91 10.08 -17.70 -11.57
C ALA A 91 9.44 -16.31 -11.76
N LEU A 92 10.12 -15.39 -12.45
CA LEU A 92 9.57 -14.07 -12.77
C LEU A 92 8.30 -14.16 -13.62
N GLN A 93 8.23 -15.10 -14.57
CA GLN A 93 7.04 -15.31 -15.39
C GLN A 93 5.88 -15.90 -14.59
N VAL A 94 6.16 -16.84 -13.69
CA VAL A 94 5.15 -17.43 -12.78
C VAL A 94 4.59 -16.37 -11.83
N ILE A 95 5.46 -15.57 -11.19
CA ILE A 95 5.05 -14.48 -10.29
C ILE A 95 4.17 -13.47 -11.04
N TYR A 96 4.55 -13.08 -12.26
CA TYR A 96 3.74 -12.18 -13.07
C TYR A 96 2.37 -12.77 -13.41
N SER A 97 2.33 -14.03 -13.85
CA SER A 97 1.07 -14.71 -14.18
C SER A 97 0.14 -14.84 -12.98
N PHE A 98 0.70 -15.17 -11.81
CA PHE A 98 -0.06 -15.29 -10.56
C PHE A 98 -0.55 -13.92 -10.05
N SER A 99 0.26 -12.88 -10.18
CA SER A 99 -0.14 -11.51 -9.85
C SER A 99 -1.29 -11.03 -10.73
N GLN A 100 -1.32 -11.42 -12.01
CA GLN A 100 -2.40 -11.04 -12.92
C GLN A 100 -3.69 -11.85 -12.65
N SER A 101 -3.58 -13.16 -12.43
CA SER A 101 -4.77 -14.00 -12.18
C SER A 101 -5.47 -13.65 -10.87
N ASN A 102 -4.72 -13.24 -9.85
CA ASN A 102 -5.24 -13.04 -8.51
C ASN A 102 -5.32 -11.56 -8.12
N HIS A 103 -5.14 -10.59 -9.03
CA HIS A 103 -5.11 -9.16 -8.72
C HIS A 103 -4.11 -8.80 -7.59
N GLY A 104 -2.92 -9.40 -7.64
CA GLY A 104 -1.86 -9.27 -6.63
C GLY A 104 -1.39 -10.62 -6.07
N ILE A 105 -0.22 -10.62 -5.42
CA ILE A 105 0.42 -11.85 -4.91
C ILE A 105 0.05 -12.18 -3.46
N ALA A 106 -0.12 -11.17 -2.61
CA ALA A 106 -0.39 -11.33 -1.18
C ALA A 106 -1.14 -10.11 -0.63
N THR A 107 -2.01 -10.32 0.36
CA THR A 107 -2.52 -9.26 1.22
C THR A 107 -1.38 -8.87 2.15
N SER A 108 -0.87 -7.65 1.99
CA SER A 108 0.14 -7.16 2.92
C SER A 108 -0.59 -6.48 4.07
N SER A 109 -0.61 -7.13 5.23
CA SER A 109 -0.46 -6.36 6.46
C SER A 109 0.83 -5.54 6.33
N ASP A 110 0.86 -4.34 6.91
CA ASP A 110 1.98 -3.39 6.84
C ASP A 110 3.36 -4.02 7.21
N GLU A 111 3.39 -5.20 7.83
CA GLU A 111 4.61 -5.91 8.25
C GLU A 111 5.09 -6.97 7.25
N ASN A 112 4.19 -7.66 6.54
CA ASN A 112 4.57 -8.80 5.70
C ASN A 112 5.16 -8.42 4.33
N HIS A 113 5.06 -7.15 3.93
CA HIS A 113 5.59 -6.70 2.64
C HIS A 113 7.13 -6.74 2.59
N TYR A 114 7.81 -6.64 3.75
CA TYR A 114 9.27 -6.58 3.82
C TYR A 114 9.94 -7.87 3.31
N LEU A 115 9.35 -9.04 3.58
CA LEU A 115 9.88 -10.31 3.11
C LEU A 115 9.92 -10.38 1.58
N TRP A 116 8.87 -9.88 0.92
CA TRP A 116 8.76 -9.85 -0.53
C TRP A 116 9.67 -8.80 -1.17
N THR A 117 9.91 -7.65 -0.53
CA THR A 117 10.81 -6.62 -1.04
C THR A 117 12.29 -6.94 -0.82
N TYR A 118 12.64 -7.58 0.29
CA TYR A 118 14.04 -7.90 0.64
C TYR A 118 14.53 -9.22 0.01
N GLY A 119 13.64 -10.22 -0.10
CA GLY A 119 13.99 -11.57 -0.55
C GLY A 119 14.70 -11.63 -1.90
N PRO A 120 14.11 -11.13 -3.00
CA PRO A 120 14.72 -11.18 -4.34
C PRO A 120 16.10 -10.50 -4.39
N THR A 121 16.22 -9.33 -3.77
CA THR A 121 17.47 -8.57 -3.69
C THR A 121 18.55 -9.34 -2.93
N ALA A 122 18.19 -10.00 -1.83
CA ALA A 122 19.12 -10.83 -1.06
C ALA A 122 19.65 -12.02 -1.90
N VAL A 123 18.81 -12.67 -2.69
CA VAL A 123 19.24 -13.77 -3.58
C VAL A 123 20.26 -13.28 -4.61
N PHE A 124 20.01 -12.15 -5.27
CA PHE A 124 20.95 -11.60 -6.25
C PHE A 124 22.26 -11.11 -5.60
N VAL A 125 22.21 -10.62 -4.36
CA VAL A 125 23.40 -10.26 -3.58
C VAL A 125 24.27 -11.50 -3.32
N VAL A 126 23.68 -12.61 -2.86
CA VAL A 126 24.44 -13.86 -2.65
C VAL A 126 25.09 -14.34 -3.95
N VAL A 127 24.35 -14.27 -5.07
CA VAL A 127 24.88 -14.61 -6.40
C VAL A 127 26.00 -13.66 -6.82
N THR A 128 25.91 -12.37 -6.49
CA THR A 128 26.98 -11.39 -6.75
C THR A 128 28.27 -11.77 -6.01
N VAL A 129 28.16 -12.19 -4.74
CA VAL A 129 29.30 -12.62 -3.92
C VAL A 129 29.95 -13.87 -4.52
N LEU A 130 29.15 -14.84 -4.97
CA LEU A 130 29.67 -16.06 -5.62
C LEU A 130 30.28 -15.76 -6.99
N TRP A 131 29.67 -14.88 -7.79
CA TRP A 131 30.18 -14.51 -9.11
C TRP A 131 31.45 -13.66 -9.04
N ARG A 132 31.65 -12.89 -7.96
CA ARG A 132 32.92 -12.18 -7.68
C ARG A 132 34.13 -13.12 -7.79
N GLN A 133 33.98 -14.35 -7.32
CA GLN A 133 35.03 -15.38 -7.39
C GLN A 133 35.26 -15.92 -8.81
N VAL A 134 34.19 -16.05 -9.61
CA VAL A 134 34.27 -16.44 -11.03
C VAL A 134 35.00 -15.36 -11.83
N ASP A 135 34.63 -14.10 -11.63
CA ASP A 135 35.24 -12.94 -12.29
C ASP A 135 36.72 -12.78 -11.92
N TYR A 136 37.06 -12.92 -10.63
CA TYR A 136 38.44 -12.90 -10.17
C TYR A 136 39.27 -14.02 -10.81
N ALA A 137 38.78 -15.25 -10.81
CA ALA A 137 39.48 -16.40 -11.41
C ALA A 137 39.68 -16.24 -12.92
N ALA A 138 38.71 -15.68 -13.65
CA ALA A 138 38.85 -15.40 -15.07
C ALA A 138 39.95 -14.34 -15.34
N LYS A 139 40.04 -13.31 -14.50
CA LYS A 139 41.05 -12.25 -14.60
C LYS A 139 42.46 -12.74 -14.29
N SER A 140 42.63 -13.56 -13.24
CA SER A 140 43.95 -14.04 -12.82
C SER A 140 44.56 -15.05 -13.79
N ILE A 141 43.75 -15.88 -14.47
CA ILE A 141 44.25 -16.89 -15.43
C ILE A 141 44.56 -16.32 -16.81
N GLN A 142 43.85 -15.27 -17.26
CA GLN A 142 44.02 -14.75 -18.62
C GLN A 142 45.48 -14.47 -19.06
N PRO A 143 46.37 -13.84 -18.26
CA PRO A 143 47.76 -13.65 -18.66
C PRO A 143 48.51 -14.97 -18.90
N TRP A 144 48.21 -16.00 -18.11
CA TRP A 144 48.76 -17.34 -18.28
C TRP A 144 48.21 -18.05 -19.51
N ALA A 145 46.91 -17.91 -19.77
CA ALA A 145 46.26 -18.51 -20.93
C ALA A 145 46.87 -18.00 -22.24
N ASN A 146 47.19 -16.71 -22.28
CA ASN A 146 47.89 -16.10 -23.40
C ASN A 146 49.29 -16.72 -23.60
N MET A 147 50.05 -16.95 -22.52
CA MET A 147 51.37 -17.60 -22.60
C MET A 147 51.32 -19.10 -22.93
N ALA A 148 50.24 -19.80 -22.60
CA ALA A 148 50.09 -21.21 -22.93
C ALA A 148 49.77 -21.45 -24.41
N THR A 149 49.09 -20.52 -25.06
CA THR A 149 48.78 -20.64 -26.51
C THR A 149 50.00 -20.48 -27.41
N GLY A 150 51.03 -19.77 -26.96
CA GLY A 150 52.26 -19.54 -27.72
C GLY A 150 53.05 -18.30 -27.26
N PRO A 151 54.16 -17.95 -27.94
CA PRO A 151 55.01 -16.83 -27.55
C PRO A 151 54.28 -15.48 -27.65
N GLN A 152 54.06 -14.82 -26.51
CA GLN A 152 53.35 -13.53 -26.41
C GLN A 152 54.26 -12.38 -25.95
N PRO A 153 54.08 -11.15 -26.46
CA PRO A 153 54.81 -9.98 -25.97
C PRO A 153 54.42 -9.67 -24.51
N ALA A 154 55.35 -9.14 -23.72
CA ALA A 154 55.16 -8.86 -22.28
C ALA A 154 53.86 -8.09 -21.97
N LYS A 155 53.49 -7.11 -22.80
CA LYS A 155 52.27 -6.31 -22.66
C LYS A 155 50.98 -7.15 -22.65
N ASN A 156 50.97 -8.31 -23.30
CA ASN A 156 49.83 -9.22 -23.42
C ASN A 156 49.96 -10.48 -22.53
N SER A 157 51.07 -10.62 -21.81
CA SER A 157 51.35 -11.76 -20.93
C SER A 157 51.74 -11.25 -19.53
N LEU A 158 53.03 -11.04 -19.28
CA LEU A 158 53.58 -10.77 -17.94
C LEU A 158 53.13 -9.43 -17.33
N LEU A 159 52.90 -8.41 -18.16
CA LEU A 159 52.46 -7.07 -17.75
C LEU A 159 50.93 -6.90 -17.91
N LEU A 160 50.22 -7.96 -18.25
CA LEU A 160 48.77 -7.91 -18.40
C LEU A 160 48.12 -8.02 -17.02
N ASP A 161 47.44 -6.96 -16.62
CA ASP A 161 46.70 -6.87 -15.38
C ASP A 161 45.24 -6.46 -15.66
N TYR A 162 44.32 -7.29 -15.19
CA TYR A 162 42.87 -7.05 -15.18
C TYR A 162 42.28 -6.97 -13.78
N VAL A 163 43.10 -7.23 -12.77
CA VAL A 163 42.72 -7.41 -11.36
C VAL A 163 42.75 -6.06 -10.65
N THR A 164 43.86 -5.32 -10.75
CA THR A 164 44.01 -4.00 -10.10
C THR A 164 43.23 -2.85 -10.76
N PRO A 165 43.13 -2.72 -12.09
CA PRO A 165 42.38 -1.61 -12.68
C PRO A 165 40.88 -1.70 -12.41
N LEU A 166 40.21 -0.53 -12.34
CA LEU A 166 38.75 -0.45 -12.23
C LEU A 166 38.06 -1.31 -13.30
N GLN A 167 36.99 -2.00 -12.91
CA GLN A 167 36.29 -2.97 -13.77
C GLN A 167 35.90 -2.42 -15.14
N ILE A 168 35.53 -1.13 -15.21
CA ILE A 168 35.19 -0.44 -16.46
C ILE A 168 36.39 -0.42 -17.41
N LEU A 169 37.56 -0.04 -16.91
CA LEU A 169 38.79 -0.01 -17.69
C LEU A 169 39.22 -1.43 -18.10
N SER A 170 39.07 -2.41 -17.20
CA SER A 170 39.33 -3.82 -17.48
C SER A 170 38.39 -4.39 -18.54
N PHE A 171 37.13 -3.98 -18.57
CA PHE A 171 36.16 -4.37 -19.59
C PHE A 171 36.56 -3.85 -20.97
N TRP A 172 36.80 -2.54 -21.10
CA TRP A 172 37.25 -1.95 -22.37
C TRP A 172 38.57 -2.53 -22.86
N ARG A 173 39.52 -2.75 -21.94
CA ARG A 173 40.83 -3.32 -22.27
C ARG A 173 40.75 -4.80 -22.63
N SER A 174 39.87 -5.59 -22.03
CA SER A 174 39.66 -7.01 -22.37
C SER A 174 38.91 -7.16 -23.69
N LEU A 175 37.89 -6.33 -23.94
CA LEU A 175 37.14 -6.33 -25.19
C LEU A 175 38.02 -5.93 -26.38
N LYS A 176 38.82 -4.87 -26.26
CA LYS A 176 39.76 -4.43 -27.31
C LYS A 176 40.81 -5.51 -27.65
N ARG A 177 41.22 -6.31 -26.66
CA ARG A 177 42.17 -7.41 -26.82
C ARG A 177 41.50 -8.75 -27.16
N ARG A 178 40.17 -8.77 -27.33
CA ARG A 178 39.36 -9.97 -27.62
C ARG A 178 39.51 -11.07 -26.56
N HIS A 179 39.79 -10.69 -25.31
CA HIS A 179 39.79 -11.62 -24.18
C HIS A 179 38.36 -11.80 -23.67
N PHE A 180 37.58 -12.61 -24.40
CA PHE A 180 36.14 -12.75 -24.18
C PHE A 180 35.79 -13.35 -22.81
N ALA A 181 36.58 -14.27 -22.26
CA ALA A 181 36.31 -14.85 -20.94
C ALA A 181 36.28 -13.78 -19.83
N VAL A 182 37.25 -12.85 -19.83
CA VAL A 182 37.30 -11.71 -18.90
C VAL A 182 36.18 -10.72 -19.18
N SER A 183 35.91 -10.44 -20.46
CA SER A 183 34.84 -9.51 -20.87
C SER A 183 33.47 -9.99 -20.40
N ILE A 184 33.21 -11.29 -20.53
CA ILE A 184 31.99 -11.96 -20.07
C ILE A 184 31.90 -11.94 -18.54
N GLY A 185 32.99 -12.29 -17.84
CA GLY A 185 33.02 -12.26 -16.37
C GLY A 185 32.62 -10.89 -15.80
N ILE A 186 33.20 -9.82 -16.34
CA ILE A 186 32.89 -8.44 -15.94
C ILE A 186 31.48 -8.05 -16.40
N GLY A 187 31.07 -8.42 -17.61
CA GLY A 187 29.74 -8.13 -18.16
C GLY A 187 28.63 -8.72 -17.30
N VAL A 188 28.73 -10.01 -16.95
CA VAL A 188 27.77 -10.68 -16.05
C VAL A 188 27.81 -10.05 -14.66
N PHE A 189 28.98 -9.69 -14.12
CA PHE A 189 29.06 -9.02 -12.82
C PHE A 189 28.33 -7.66 -12.81
N VAL A 190 28.45 -6.87 -13.87
CA VAL A 190 27.69 -5.61 -14.02
C VAL A 190 26.20 -5.88 -14.23
N LEU A 191 25.82 -6.87 -15.04
CA LEU A 191 24.42 -7.22 -15.27
C LEU A 191 23.73 -7.76 -14.00
N ILE A 192 24.44 -8.50 -13.14
CA ILE A 192 23.93 -8.89 -11.83
C ILE A 192 23.69 -7.64 -10.97
N LYS A 193 24.58 -6.66 -10.98
CA LYS A 193 24.31 -5.39 -10.26
C LYS A 193 23.08 -4.67 -10.82
N VAL A 194 22.92 -4.63 -12.15
CA VAL A 194 21.74 -4.05 -12.80
C VAL A 194 20.46 -4.82 -12.42
N ILE A 195 20.48 -6.15 -12.42
CA ILE A 195 19.31 -6.95 -12.04
C ILE A 195 18.96 -6.77 -10.56
N THR A 196 19.95 -6.64 -9.67
CA THR A 196 19.73 -6.32 -8.25
C THR A 196 19.03 -4.97 -8.08
N VAL A 197 19.43 -3.94 -8.84
CA VAL A 197 18.76 -2.63 -8.83
C VAL A 197 17.33 -2.72 -9.38
N LEU A 198 17.12 -3.44 -10.48
CA LEU A 198 15.77 -3.60 -11.04
C LEU A 198 14.86 -4.42 -10.12
N SER A 199 15.45 -5.35 -9.36
CA SER A 199 14.74 -6.21 -8.41
C SER A 199 14.05 -5.43 -7.30
N THR A 200 14.59 -4.27 -6.91
CA THR A 200 13.98 -3.41 -5.88
C THR A 200 12.64 -2.84 -6.33
N GLY A 201 12.36 -2.81 -7.63
CA GLY A 201 11.14 -2.27 -8.21
C GLY A 201 10.13 -3.29 -8.74
N ILE A 202 10.34 -4.60 -8.51
CA ILE A 202 9.41 -5.63 -8.99
C ILE A 202 8.03 -5.47 -8.34
N PHE A 203 8.01 -5.29 -7.02
CA PHE A 203 6.80 -5.29 -6.22
C PHE A 203 6.42 -3.88 -5.78
N SER A 204 5.13 -3.58 -5.89
CA SER A 204 4.56 -2.32 -5.46
C SER A 204 3.29 -2.60 -4.68
N LEU A 205 3.07 -1.90 -3.57
CA LEU A 205 1.75 -1.84 -2.95
C LEU A 205 0.83 -0.98 -3.83
N GLN A 206 -0.36 -1.51 -4.11
CA GLN A 206 -1.48 -0.81 -4.74
C GLN A 206 -2.77 -1.24 -4.04
N SER A 207 -3.74 -0.34 -3.91
CA SER A 207 -5.11 -0.70 -3.53
C SER A 207 -5.81 -1.33 -4.74
N VAL A 208 -6.53 -2.42 -4.50
CA VAL A 208 -7.39 -3.03 -5.51
C VAL A 208 -8.75 -3.29 -4.89
N GLN A 209 -9.80 -2.90 -5.61
CA GLN A 209 -11.18 -3.28 -5.29
C GLN A 209 -11.34 -4.78 -5.53
N ARG A 210 -11.54 -5.53 -4.47
CA ARG A 210 -11.89 -6.94 -4.55
C ARG A 210 -13.37 -7.09 -4.25
N THR A 211 -14.13 -7.48 -5.27
CA THR A 211 -15.51 -7.93 -5.12
C THR A 211 -15.54 -9.37 -4.59
N ASP A 212 -16.67 -9.76 -4.01
CA ASP A 212 -16.98 -11.16 -3.69
C ASP A 212 -16.06 -11.80 -2.62
N VAL A 213 -15.61 -11.04 -1.61
CA VAL A 213 -14.88 -11.61 -0.47
C VAL A 213 -15.87 -12.36 0.44
N PRO A 214 -15.77 -13.69 0.60
CA PRO A 214 -16.68 -14.43 1.45
C PRO A 214 -16.60 -13.94 2.89
N THR A 215 -17.74 -13.63 3.51
CA THR A 215 -17.83 -13.12 4.90
C THR A 215 -19.14 -13.60 5.51
N LEU A 216 -19.09 -13.99 6.78
CA LEU A 216 -20.28 -14.37 7.53
C LEU A 216 -21.08 -13.11 7.91
N MET A 217 -22.36 -13.10 7.54
CA MET A 217 -23.29 -11.99 7.80
C MET A 217 -24.29 -12.39 8.87
N ALA A 218 -24.43 -11.59 9.92
CA ALA A 218 -25.50 -11.72 10.90
C ALA A 218 -26.76 -11.01 10.39
N LEU A 219 -27.91 -11.67 10.55
CA LEU A 219 -29.22 -11.09 10.28
C LEU A 219 -29.68 -10.27 11.50
N ASN A 220 -30.04 -9.01 11.27
CA ASN A 220 -30.52 -8.11 12.32
C ASN A 220 -32.01 -8.32 12.63
N ASN A 221 -32.78 -8.72 11.62
CA ASN A 221 -34.22 -8.87 11.72
C ASN A 221 -34.73 -10.02 10.85
N THR A 222 -35.94 -10.48 11.16
CA THR A 222 -36.63 -11.56 10.45
C THR A 222 -38.07 -11.18 10.18
N PHE A 223 -38.70 -11.80 9.17
CA PHE A 223 -40.10 -11.52 8.88
C PHE A 223 -41.00 -12.24 9.88
N ASP A 224 -41.67 -11.46 10.73
CA ASP A 224 -42.66 -11.93 11.70
C ASP A 224 -43.89 -11.01 11.69
N GLY A 225 -45.06 -11.62 11.74
CA GLY A 225 -46.35 -10.93 11.73
C GLY A 225 -47.00 -10.78 13.11
N SER A 226 -46.35 -11.24 14.17
CA SER A 226 -46.93 -11.26 15.52
C SER A 226 -47.33 -9.86 16.04
N SER A 227 -46.55 -8.83 15.74
CA SER A 227 -46.81 -7.43 16.09
C SER A 227 -47.80 -6.72 15.16
N PHE A 228 -48.11 -7.28 14.00
CA PHE A 228 -48.93 -6.62 12.98
C PHE A 228 -50.42 -6.51 13.37
N GLN A 229 -50.90 -7.40 14.25
CA GLN A 229 -52.27 -7.40 14.80
C GLN A 229 -53.38 -7.21 13.74
N HIS A 230 -53.27 -7.89 12.58
CA HIS A 230 -54.20 -7.74 11.46
C HIS A 230 -54.43 -6.27 11.05
N ALA A 231 -53.34 -5.51 10.87
CA ALA A 231 -53.32 -4.09 10.51
C ALA A 231 -53.75 -3.09 11.59
N ALA A 232 -54.15 -3.53 12.79
CA ALA A 232 -54.54 -2.62 13.87
C ALA A 232 -53.38 -1.74 14.38
N ALA A 233 -52.14 -2.21 14.24
CA ALA A 233 -50.93 -1.47 14.65
C ALA A 233 -50.44 -0.46 13.58
N VAL A 234 -51.07 -0.43 12.39
CA VAL A 234 -50.60 0.39 11.27
C VAL A 234 -51.00 1.84 11.44
N ASP A 235 -50.01 2.74 11.39
CA ASP A 235 -50.16 4.20 11.39
C ASP A 235 -49.92 4.79 9.98
N SER A 236 -49.84 6.12 9.89
CA SER A 236 -49.70 6.85 8.62
C SER A 236 -48.28 6.82 7.99
N ARG A 237 -47.25 6.33 8.69
CA ARG A 237 -45.84 6.41 8.24
C ARG A 237 -45.59 5.73 6.91
N ALA A 238 -46.18 4.56 6.65
CA ALA A 238 -45.91 3.82 5.41
C ALA A 238 -46.36 4.61 4.16
N ALA A 239 -47.52 5.27 4.20
CA ALA A 239 -47.99 6.15 3.13
C ALA A 239 -47.09 7.39 2.98
N PHE A 240 -46.74 8.04 4.09
CA PHE A 240 -45.86 9.21 4.08
C PHE A 240 -44.49 8.88 3.50
N VAL A 241 -43.83 7.80 3.92
CA VAL A 241 -42.50 7.40 3.41
C VAL A 241 -42.53 7.21 1.90
N ALA A 242 -43.53 6.50 1.38
CA ALA A 242 -43.70 6.31 -0.06
C ALA A 242 -44.00 7.63 -0.81
N TYR A 243 -44.85 8.50 -0.25
CA TYR A 243 -45.13 9.82 -0.81
C TYR A 243 -43.88 10.72 -0.82
N GLY A 244 -43.15 10.75 0.29
CA GLY A 244 -41.95 11.55 0.48
C GLY A 244 -40.81 11.18 -0.44
N HIS A 245 -40.63 9.87 -0.68
CA HIS A 245 -39.68 9.37 -1.64
C HIS A 245 -39.96 9.87 -3.06
N ARG A 246 -41.22 9.80 -3.51
CA ARG A 246 -41.62 10.24 -4.85
C ARG A 246 -41.61 11.76 -5.01
N GLN A 247 -42.22 12.48 -4.07
CA GLN A 247 -42.45 13.93 -4.22
C GLN A 247 -41.21 14.77 -3.93
N TYR A 248 -40.36 14.33 -2.99
CA TYR A 248 -39.21 15.11 -2.52
C TYR A 248 -37.86 14.45 -2.81
N ASN A 249 -37.83 13.29 -3.48
CA ASN A 249 -36.61 12.55 -3.81
C ASN A 249 -35.74 12.25 -2.58
N ILE A 250 -36.38 11.97 -1.44
CA ILE A 250 -35.72 11.57 -0.18
C ILE A 250 -35.41 10.08 -0.26
N SER A 251 -34.26 9.62 0.28
CA SER A 251 -33.94 8.19 0.25
C SER A 251 -34.89 7.40 1.13
N LEU A 252 -35.26 6.21 0.66
CA LEU A 252 -36.05 5.26 1.44
C LEU A 252 -35.27 4.80 2.69
N PRO A 253 -35.97 4.38 3.76
CA PRO A 253 -35.33 3.79 4.93
C PRO A 253 -34.45 2.60 4.58
N SER A 254 -33.40 2.39 5.36
CA SER A 254 -32.51 1.23 5.21
C SER A 254 -33.31 -0.08 5.19
N GLY A 255 -32.93 -1.00 4.30
CA GLY A 255 -33.67 -2.25 4.12
C GLY A 255 -34.94 -2.16 3.27
N SER A 256 -35.24 -1.03 2.61
CA SER A 256 -36.43 -0.92 1.74
C SER A 256 -36.14 -0.34 0.36
N THR A 257 -37.04 -0.63 -0.59
CA THR A 257 -37.07 -0.11 -1.97
C THR A 257 -38.53 0.17 -2.36
N ASP A 258 -38.76 0.71 -3.56
CA ASP A 258 -40.11 0.91 -4.11
C ASP A 258 -40.96 -0.38 -4.22
N GLN A 259 -40.34 -1.55 -4.21
CA GLN A 259 -41.03 -2.83 -4.45
C GLN A 259 -40.80 -3.87 -3.35
N TYR A 260 -39.72 -3.72 -2.58
CA TYR A 260 -39.25 -4.73 -1.66
C TYR A 260 -38.93 -4.14 -0.29
N ALA A 261 -39.38 -4.82 0.76
CA ALA A 261 -38.74 -4.75 2.08
C ALA A 261 -37.75 -5.91 2.20
N VAL A 262 -36.60 -5.67 2.83
CA VAL A 262 -35.46 -6.57 2.89
C VAL A 262 -35.05 -6.75 4.34
N GLN A 263 -34.70 -7.99 4.71
CA GLN A 263 -34.06 -8.23 6.01
C GLN A 263 -32.71 -7.49 6.10
N GLY A 264 -32.50 -6.76 7.19
CA GLY A 264 -31.24 -6.11 7.51
C GLY A 264 -30.17 -7.16 7.85
N PHE A 265 -28.97 -6.98 7.33
CA PHE A 265 -27.83 -7.83 7.64
C PHE A 265 -26.53 -7.02 7.68
N ALA A 266 -25.59 -7.46 8.53
CA ALA A 266 -24.27 -6.85 8.68
C ALA A 266 -23.20 -7.93 8.91
N PRO A 267 -21.90 -7.64 8.70
CA PRO A 267 -20.85 -8.62 8.98
C PRO A 267 -20.82 -9.03 10.46
N SER A 268 -20.75 -10.33 10.73
CA SER A 268 -20.83 -10.88 12.11
C SER A 268 -19.66 -10.48 13.01
N ASP A 269 -18.49 -10.18 12.43
CA ASP A 269 -17.27 -9.78 13.15
C ASP A 269 -17.15 -8.24 13.28
N GLY A 270 -18.18 -7.48 12.90
CA GLY A 270 -18.19 -6.01 12.90
C GLY A 270 -17.73 -5.37 11.58
N VAL A 271 -17.60 -4.05 11.57
CA VAL A 271 -17.30 -3.26 10.36
C VAL A 271 -15.97 -3.70 9.73
N VAL A 272 -16.03 -4.17 8.49
CA VAL A 272 -14.84 -4.56 7.72
C VAL A 272 -14.19 -3.29 7.16
N ASN A 273 -13.01 -2.93 7.68
CA ASN A 273 -12.29 -1.73 7.21
C ASN A 273 -12.07 -1.76 5.69
N GLY A 274 -12.49 -0.68 5.01
CA GLY A 274 -12.41 -0.53 3.56
C GLY A 274 -13.55 -1.22 2.79
N SER A 275 -14.63 -1.63 3.46
CA SER A 275 -15.83 -2.13 2.78
C SER A 275 -16.52 -1.04 1.95
N LEU A 276 -17.10 -1.49 0.83
CA LEU A 276 -17.84 -0.67 -0.12
C LEU A 276 -19.30 -1.13 -0.19
N THR A 277 -19.52 -2.44 -0.32
CA THR A 277 -20.85 -3.05 -0.36
C THR A 277 -20.86 -4.42 0.33
N TYR A 278 -22.03 -4.80 0.83
CA TYR A 278 -22.31 -6.09 1.44
C TYR A 278 -23.36 -6.82 0.62
N SER A 279 -23.16 -8.09 0.29
CA SER A 279 -24.15 -8.87 -0.44
C SER A 279 -24.43 -10.19 0.25
N ALA A 280 -25.71 -10.53 0.48
CA ALA A 280 -26.10 -11.77 1.13
C ALA A 280 -27.43 -12.31 0.59
N PRO A 281 -27.65 -13.65 0.63
CA PRO A 281 -28.95 -14.23 0.36
C PRO A 281 -29.86 -14.04 1.58
N VAL A 282 -30.82 -13.13 1.49
CA VAL A 282 -31.76 -12.80 2.56
C VAL A 282 -33.20 -12.85 2.06
N ASP A 283 -34.18 -12.86 2.96
CA ASP A 283 -35.56 -12.76 2.52
C ASP A 283 -35.95 -11.33 2.14
N VAL A 284 -36.81 -11.22 1.13
CA VAL A 284 -37.44 -9.99 0.68
C VAL A 284 -38.95 -10.18 0.60
N PHE A 285 -39.69 -9.17 1.02
CA PHE A 285 -41.15 -9.08 0.94
C PHE A 285 -41.55 -8.22 -0.26
N SER A 286 -42.56 -8.63 -1.00
CA SER A 286 -43.23 -7.80 -2.01
C SER A 286 -44.73 -8.08 -2.02
N ALA A 287 -45.54 -7.06 -2.32
CA ALA A 287 -46.98 -7.19 -2.45
C ALA A 287 -47.46 -6.56 -3.77
N SER A 288 -48.58 -7.07 -4.28
CA SER A 288 -49.19 -6.60 -5.52
C SER A 288 -50.69 -6.86 -5.52
N LEU A 289 -51.43 -6.03 -6.24
CA LEU A 289 -52.81 -6.27 -6.61
C LEU A 289 -52.83 -7.23 -7.81
N SER A 290 -53.39 -8.42 -7.63
CA SER A 290 -53.45 -9.47 -8.64
C SER A 290 -54.87 -9.68 -9.15
N SER A 291 -55.01 -10.22 -10.36
CA SER A 291 -56.31 -10.59 -10.96
C SER A 291 -57.34 -9.44 -10.94
N CYS A 292 -56.90 -8.24 -11.31
CA CYS A 292 -57.78 -7.07 -11.38
C CYS A 292 -58.78 -7.21 -12.54
N GLU A 293 -60.07 -7.13 -12.21
CA GLU A 293 -61.17 -7.16 -13.18
C GLU A 293 -61.80 -5.77 -13.30
N THR A 294 -62.03 -5.32 -14.53
CA THR A 294 -62.74 -4.06 -14.79
C THR A 294 -64.24 -4.27 -14.63
N GLY A 295 -64.88 -3.47 -13.78
CA GLY A 295 -66.33 -3.49 -13.58
C GLY A 295 -67.04 -2.32 -14.28
N LYS A 296 -68.35 -2.47 -14.48
CA LYS A 296 -69.24 -1.35 -14.82
C LYS A 296 -70.17 -1.10 -13.63
N ILE A 297 -70.23 0.15 -13.17
CA ILE A 297 -71.13 0.53 -12.09
C ILE A 297 -72.48 0.91 -12.70
N ASN A 298 -73.53 0.17 -12.36
CA ASN A 298 -74.90 0.61 -12.56
C ASN A 298 -75.30 1.45 -11.34
N TYR A 299 -75.42 2.77 -11.51
CA TYR A 299 -75.62 3.69 -10.39
C TYR A 299 -77.10 3.98 -10.11
N THR A 300 -77.38 4.23 -8.84
CA THR A 300 -78.53 5.02 -8.38
C THR A 300 -77.98 6.08 -7.43
N THR A 301 -78.33 7.35 -7.64
CA THR A 301 -77.96 8.45 -6.73
C THR A 301 -78.55 8.18 -5.34
N SER A 302 -77.70 8.10 -4.32
CA SER A 302 -78.09 7.95 -2.93
C SER A 302 -77.46 9.05 -2.08
N PHE A 303 -78.12 9.39 -0.98
CA PHE A 303 -77.75 10.49 -0.09
C PHE A 303 -77.66 9.96 1.33
N ASP A 304 -76.62 10.35 2.08
CA ASP A 304 -76.65 10.22 3.52
C ASP A 304 -77.55 11.31 4.11
N ARG A 305 -78.71 10.92 4.65
CA ARG A 305 -79.64 11.84 5.32
C ARG A 305 -79.21 12.18 6.76
N GLY A 306 -78.19 11.51 7.30
CA GLY A 306 -77.73 11.66 8.69
C GLY A 306 -76.68 12.75 8.92
N SER A 307 -76.03 13.26 7.87
CA SER A 307 -75.00 14.30 7.99
C SER A 307 -75.57 15.72 7.88
N ASN A 308 -75.07 16.63 8.73
CA ASN A 308 -75.39 18.08 8.70
C ASN A 308 -74.47 18.89 7.76
N THR A 309 -73.49 18.26 7.11
CA THR A 309 -72.59 18.89 6.12
C THR A 309 -73.16 18.72 4.70
N PRO A 310 -72.71 19.49 3.67
CA PRO A 310 -73.13 19.25 2.29
C PRO A 310 -73.01 17.74 1.97
N VAL A 311 -74.15 17.13 1.66
CA VAL A 311 -74.30 15.68 1.63
C VAL A 311 -73.45 15.13 0.49
N ALA A 312 -72.45 14.31 0.82
CA ALA A 312 -71.74 13.52 -0.19
C ALA A 312 -72.78 12.62 -0.89
N ALA A 313 -73.10 12.95 -2.13
CA ALA A 313 -73.92 12.06 -2.97
C ALA A 313 -73.04 10.90 -3.38
N TYR A 314 -73.49 9.66 -3.17
CA TYR A 314 -72.76 8.47 -3.61
C TYR A 314 -73.57 7.68 -4.62
N TYR A 315 -72.85 7.04 -5.54
CA TYR A 315 -73.38 6.13 -6.54
C TYR A 315 -73.32 4.70 -5.97
N ASN A 316 -74.50 4.10 -5.74
CA ASN A 316 -74.57 2.70 -5.31
C ASN A 316 -73.97 1.76 -6.36
N SER A 317 -73.30 0.71 -5.88
CA SER A 317 -72.74 -0.37 -6.70
C SER A 317 -73.47 -1.70 -6.41
N THR A 318 -73.35 -2.66 -7.34
CA THR A 318 -73.82 -4.05 -7.13
C THR A 318 -72.93 -4.84 -6.16
N ILE A 319 -71.76 -4.31 -5.80
CA ILE A 319 -70.80 -4.94 -4.90
C ILE A 319 -71.03 -4.40 -3.47
N VAL A 320 -71.06 -5.30 -2.48
CA VAL A 320 -71.29 -4.92 -1.08
C VAL A 320 -70.07 -4.19 -0.52
N GLY A 321 -70.30 -3.00 0.03
CA GLY A 321 -69.26 -2.11 0.55
C GLY A 321 -68.62 -1.21 -0.51
N ALA A 322 -68.91 -1.40 -1.80
CA ALA A 322 -68.42 -0.52 -2.85
C ALA A 322 -69.32 0.74 -2.96
N TYR A 323 -68.73 1.91 -2.72
CA TYR A 323 -69.39 3.21 -2.93
C TYR A 323 -68.51 4.08 -3.82
N LEU A 324 -69.13 4.90 -4.66
CA LEU A 324 -68.42 5.88 -5.48
C LEU A 324 -69.01 7.25 -5.18
N ASP A 325 -68.27 8.09 -4.50
CA ASP A 325 -68.73 9.42 -4.13
C ASP A 325 -68.67 10.39 -5.32
N ALA A 326 -69.58 11.36 -5.32
CA ALA A 326 -69.49 12.55 -6.15
C ALA A 326 -68.55 13.58 -5.49
N PRO A 327 -68.00 14.55 -6.26
CA PRO A 327 -67.26 15.67 -5.68
C PRO A 327 -68.10 16.49 -4.68
N ASP A 328 -67.49 16.91 -3.57
CA ASP A 328 -68.17 17.61 -2.45
C ASP A 328 -68.27 19.12 -2.70
N TRP A 329 -69.00 19.51 -3.75
CA TRP A 329 -69.19 20.91 -4.07
C TRP A 329 -70.15 21.61 -3.08
N TYR A 330 -69.69 22.75 -2.56
CA TYR A 330 -70.53 23.63 -1.75
C TYR A 330 -71.26 24.66 -2.62
N TYR A 331 -72.59 24.66 -2.60
CA TYR A 331 -73.42 25.64 -3.32
C TYR A 331 -74.04 26.64 -2.33
N LEU A 332 -73.91 27.93 -2.63
CA LEU A 332 -74.61 28.97 -1.88
C LEU A 332 -76.12 28.95 -2.20
N GLN A 333 -76.93 29.54 -1.32
CA GLN A 333 -78.35 29.78 -1.56
C GLN A 333 -78.50 30.68 -2.81
N ASN A 334 -78.93 30.13 -3.95
CA ASN A 334 -79.01 30.73 -5.31
C ASN A 334 -77.82 30.49 -6.26
N ASP A 335 -76.84 29.66 -5.90
CA ASP A 335 -75.82 29.22 -6.83
C ASP A 335 -76.42 28.21 -7.84
N THR A 336 -76.37 28.55 -9.13
CA THR A 336 -76.86 27.72 -10.25
C THR A 336 -75.73 27.32 -11.20
N ASP A 337 -74.47 27.58 -10.84
CA ASP A 337 -73.35 27.33 -11.72
C ASP A 337 -73.04 25.84 -11.76
N HIS A 338 -73.09 25.26 -12.96
CA HIS A 338 -72.74 23.86 -13.14
C HIS A 338 -71.25 23.65 -12.90
N ARG A 339 -70.91 22.65 -12.10
CA ARG A 339 -69.52 22.27 -11.79
C ARG A 339 -69.23 20.89 -12.36
N PHE A 340 -68.01 20.69 -12.83
CA PHE A 340 -67.57 19.44 -13.42
C PHE A 340 -66.31 18.97 -12.70
N GLY A 341 -66.26 17.70 -12.33
CA GLY A 341 -65.11 17.24 -11.59
C GLY A 341 -65.01 15.75 -11.43
N TYR A 342 -63.82 15.35 -11.01
CA TYR A 342 -63.38 13.99 -10.87
C TYR A 342 -63.31 13.63 -9.39
N ARG A 343 -63.72 12.42 -9.05
CA ARG A 343 -63.50 11.84 -7.73
C ARG A 343 -62.94 10.45 -7.85
N ALA A 344 -61.86 10.14 -7.14
CA ALA A 344 -61.32 8.79 -7.12
C ALA A 344 -61.02 8.31 -5.70
N SER A 345 -61.19 7.01 -5.47
CA SER A 345 -60.94 6.39 -4.18
C SER A 345 -60.44 4.95 -4.29
N PHE A 346 -59.67 4.55 -3.27
CA PHE A 346 -59.25 3.20 -2.96
C PHE A 346 -60.01 2.70 -1.73
N GLN A 347 -60.66 1.55 -1.85
CA GLN A 347 -61.55 1.04 -0.82
C GLN A 347 -61.55 -0.48 -0.75
N ASN A 348 -61.87 -1.02 0.42
CA ASN A 348 -62.13 -2.44 0.58
C ASN A 348 -63.56 -2.78 0.14
N VAL A 349 -63.72 -3.91 -0.53
CA VAL A 349 -65.01 -4.39 -1.04
C VAL A 349 -65.18 -5.87 -0.76
N THR A 350 -66.42 -6.30 -0.55
CA THR A 350 -66.71 -7.69 -0.20
C THR A 350 -67.67 -8.34 -1.20
N CYS A 351 -67.26 -9.50 -1.70
CA CYS A 351 -68.10 -10.32 -2.57
C CYS A 351 -69.06 -11.17 -1.73
N ALA A 352 -70.24 -10.63 -1.42
CA ALA A 352 -71.24 -11.32 -0.59
C ALA A 352 -71.77 -12.65 -1.19
N ASN A 353 -71.60 -12.84 -2.49
CA ASN A 353 -71.90 -14.09 -3.20
C ASN A 353 -70.90 -15.22 -2.92
N LEU A 354 -69.71 -14.91 -2.39
CA LEU A 354 -68.70 -15.90 -2.03
C LEU A 354 -68.89 -16.39 -0.59
N PRO A 355 -68.58 -17.68 -0.29
CA PRO A 355 -68.66 -18.24 1.06
C PRO A 355 -67.84 -17.43 2.06
N PRO A 356 -68.25 -17.34 3.34
CA PRO A 356 -67.53 -16.55 4.33
C PRO A 356 -66.06 -16.92 4.53
N ASN A 357 -65.71 -18.18 4.27
CA ASN A 357 -64.37 -18.73 4.45
C ASN A 357 -63.53 -18.67 3.15
N ASP A 358 -64.04 -18.09 2.07
CA ASP A 358 -63.30 -17.96 0.82
C ASP A 358 -62.24 -16.85 0.95
N PRO A 359 -60.94 -17.13 0.78
CA PRO A 359 -59.88 -16.11 0.91
C PRO A 359 -59.97 -15.02 -0.17
N THR A 360 -60.69 -15.26 -1.28
CA THR A 360 -60.90 -14.29 -2.37
C THR A 360 -62.15 -13.43 -2.18
N ARG A 361 -62.86 -13.61 -1.07
CA ARG A 361 -64.06 -12.85 -0.70
C ARG A 361 -63.78 -11.36 -0.47
N PHE A 362 -62.66 -11.08 0.18
CA PHE A 362 -62.18 -9.72 0.43
C PHE A 362 -61.36 -9.24 -0.76
N ARG A 363 -61.75 -8.11 -1.33
CA ARG A 363 -61.14 -7.52 -2.52
C ARG A 363 -60.97 -6.03 -2.31
N TYR A 364 -60.23 -5.41 -3.20
CA TYR A 364 -59.97 -3.97 -3.16
C TYR A 364 -60.37 -3.34 -4.47
N MET A 365 -61.06 -2.20 -4.39
CA MET A 365 -61.55 -1.48 -5.54
C MET A 365 -60.84 -0.14 -5.65
N ILE A 366 -60.34 0.15 -6.84
CA ILE A 366 -59.93 1.50 -7.23
C ILE A 366 -61.01 2.00 -8.18
N ALA A 367 -61.63 3.13 -7.84
CA ALA A 367 -62.78 3.66 -8.56
C ALA A 367 -62.59 5.15 -8.84
N ALA A 368 -63.05 5.60 -10.00
CA ALA A 368 -63.07 7.00 -10.39
C ALA A 368 -64.41 7.37 -11.05
N ALA A 369 -64.95 8.52 -10.65
CA ALA A 369 -66.14 9.16 -11.19
C ALA A 369 -65.77 10.47 -11.88
N TYR A 370 -66.43 10.76 -12.99
CA TYR A 370 -66.54 12.10 -13.54
C TYR A 370 -68.00 12.52 -13.47
N SER A 371 -68.29 13.59 -12.74
CA SER A 371 -69.66 14.03 -12.44
C SER A 371 -69.88 15.48 -12.87
N GLU A 372 -71.13 15.81 -13.13
CA GLU A 372 -71.66 17.16 -13.25
C GLU A 372 -72.52 17.46 -12.01
N GLY A 373 -72.26 18.58 -11.34
CA GLY A 373 -73.08 19.09 -10.26
C GLY A 373 -73.87 20.28 -10.76
N ALA A 374 -75.20 20.23 -10.66
CA ALA A 374 -76.10 21.30 -11.06
C ALA A 374 -76.62 22.13 -9.86
N GLY A 375 -76.36 21.67 -8.63
CA GLY A 375 -76.77 22.35 -7.40
C GLY A 375 -76.45 21.52 -6.15
N GLN A 376 -76.81 22.04 -4.98
CA GLN A 376 -76.63 21.31 -3.71
C GLN A 376 -77.37 19.98 -3.75
N ASN A 377 -76.62 18.87 -3.64
CA ASN A 377 -77.13 17.50 -3.69
C ASN A 377 -77.74 17.10 -5.06
N ASP A 378 -77.45 17.82 -6.15
CA ASP A 378 -77.88 17.46 -7.51
C ASP A 378 -76.66 17.15 -8.38
N ASN A 379 -76.27 15.88 -8.38
CA ASN A 379 -75.08 15.37 -9.06
C ASN A 379 -75.46 14.28 -10.07
N THR A 380 -74.92 14.37 -11.29
CA THR A 380 -75.09 13.40 -12.37
C THR A 380 -73.76 12.75 -12.72
N LEU A 381 -73.69 11.41 -12.70
CA LEU A 381 -72.52 10.66 -13.16
C LEU A 381 -72.44 10.73 -14.70
N LEU A 382 -71.39 11.34 -15.23
CA LEU A 382 -71.16 11.43 -16.67
C LEU A 382 -70.32 10.25 -17.18
N ASN A 383 -69.30 9.84 -16.42
CA ASN A 383 -68.45 8.72 -16.77
C ASN A 383 -67.83 8.10 -15.50
N SER A 384 -67.42 6.83 -15.57
CA SER A 384 -66.75 6.16 -14.46
C SER A 384 -65.82 5.06 -14.95
N SER A 385 -64.74 4.83 -14.22
CA SER A 385 -63.88 3.66 -14.38
C SER A 385 -63.63 3.03 -13.02
N ASN A 386 -63.50 1.71 -13.00
CA ASN A 386 -63.20 0.98 -11.78
C ASN A 386 -62.54 -0.35 -12.09
N ILE A 387 -61.71 -0.78 -11.15
CA ILE A 387 -61.12 -2.12 -11.13
C ILE A 387 -61.30 -2.72 -9.75
N VAL A 388 -61.51 -4.03 -9.70
CA VAL A 388 -61.59 -4.81 -8.46
C VAL A 388 -60.51 -5.86 -8.49
N CYS A 389 -59.62 -5.83 -7.50
CA CYS A 389 -58.40 -6.63 -7.43
C CYS A 389 -58.38 -7.55 -6.22
N ILE A 390 -57.64 -8.65 -6.32
CA ILE A 390 -57.36 -9.56 -5.21
C ILE A 390 -55.95 -9.24 -4.68
N PRO A 391 -55.80 -8.90 -3.39
CA PRO A 391 -54.49 -8.61 -2.82
C PRO A 391 -53.64 -9.88 -2.77
N SER A 392 -52.34 -9.73 -3.00
CA SER A 392 -51.38 -10.82 -2.95
C SER A 392 -50.04 -10.32 -2.41
N TYR A 393 -49.34 -11.15 -1.65
CA TYR A 393 -47.97 -10.87 -1.23
C TYR A 393 -47.14 -12.15 -1.27
N LYS A 394 -45.82 -11.97 -1.28
CA LYS A 394 -44.86 -13.06 -1.27
C LYS A 394 -43.59 -12.63 -0.54
N VAL A 395 -43.07 -13.54 0.27
CA VAL A 395 -41.72 -13.50 0.82
C VAL A 395 -40.86 -14.48 0.03
N GLN A 396 -39.71 -14.02 -0.47
CA GLN A 396 -38.80 -14.82 -1.29
C GLN A 396 -37.36 -14.58 -0.85
N SER A 397 -36.51 -15.60 -0.95
CA SER A 397 -35.06 -15.37 -0.83
C SER A 397 -34.54 -14.62 -2.06
N ALA A 398 -33.69 -13.62 -1.84
CA ALA A 398 -33.02 -12.83 -2.87
C ALA A 398 -31.56 -12.56 -2.47
N MET A 399 -30.69 -12.51 -3.46
CA MET A 399 -29.36 -11.92 -3.31
C MET A 399 -29.51 -10.41 -3.28
N VAL A 400 -29.32 -9.83 -2.10
CA VAL A 400 -29.40 -8.38 -1.91
C VAL A 400 -28.02 -7.81 -1.70
N THR A 401 -27.75 -6.69 -2.37
CA THR A 401 -26.54 -5.88 -2.17
C THR A 401 -26.92 -4.59 -1.45
N LEU A 402 -26.33 -4.39 -0.28
CA LEU A 402 -26.42 -3.18 0.53
C LEU A 402 -25.15 -2.34 0.40
N ASP A 403 -25.29 -1.03 0.52
CA ASP A 403 -24.15 -0.15 0.82
C ASP A 403 -23.73 -0.25 2.29
N THR A 404 -22.68 0.47 2.69
CA THR A 404 -22.21 0.49 4.08
C THR A 404 -23.18 1.14 5.08
N ARG A 405 -24.27 1.77 4.60
CA ARG A 405 -25.31 2.42 5.42
C ARG A 405 -26.59 1.56 5.53
N GLY A 406 -26.66 0.45 4.79
CA GLY A 406 -27.82 -0.44 4.74
C GLY A 406 -28.85 -0.07 3.65
N ASN A 407 -28.54 0.84 2.73
CA ASN A 407 -29.40 1.13 1.58
C ASN A 407 -29.28 0.01 0.53
N VAL A 408 -30.40 -0.36 -0.06
CA VAL A 408 -30.48 -1.44 -1.04
C VAL A 408 -30.04 -0.94 -2.42
N GLN A 409 -28.94 -1.49 -2.93
CA GLN A 409 -28.42 -1.19 -4.29
C GLN A 409 -29.04 -2.10 -5.35
N SER A 410 -29.24 -3.38 -5.04
CA SER A 410 -29.85 -4.33 -5.97
C SER A 410 -30.48 -5.52 -5.24
N VAL A 411 -31.58 -6.03 -5.79
CA VAL A 411 -32.31 -7.21 -5.29
C VAL A 411 -32.47 -8.21 -6.43
N ASN A 412 -31.84 -9.38 -6.31
CA ASN A 412 -31.95 -10.47 -7.28
C ASN A 412 -32.67 -11.66 -6.65
N VAL A 413 -33.95 -11.86 -6.97
CA VAL A 413 -34.77 -12.93 -6.39
C VAL A 413 -34.30 -14.31 -6.87
N THR A 414 -34.02 -15.22 -5.93
CA THR A 414 -33.51 -16.58 -6.20
C THR A 414 -34.44 -17.69 -5.68
N GLY A 415 -35.26 -17.40 -4.67
CA GLY A 415 -36.06 -18.37 -3.94
C GLY A 415 -37.52 -18.52 -4.40
N LYS A 416 -38.17 -19.59 -3.89
CA LYS A 416 -39.62 -19.81 -4.06
C LYS A 416 -40.41 -18.90 -3.13
N ALA A 417 -41.59 -18.48 -3.59
CA ALA A 417 -42.53 -17.68 -2.80
C ALA A 417 -43.10 -18.46 -1.62
N ARG A 418 -43.13 -17.81 -0.46
CA ARG A 418 -43.80 -18.25 0.77
C ARG A 418 -44.58 -17.08 1.40
N THR A 419 -45.44 -17.38 2.34
CA THR A 419 -46.23 -16.42 3.13
C THR A 419 -45.75 -16.40 4.58
N ILE A 420 -46.06 -15.33 5.31
CA ILE A 420 -45.77 -15.20 6.75
C ILE A 420 -46.90 -15.89 7.51
N ASN A 421 -46.57 -16.65 8.56
CA ASN A 421 -47.58 -17.32 9.38
C ASN A 421 -48.41 -16.29 10.16
N GLY A 422 -49.73 -16.42 10.14
CA GLY A 422 -50.64 -15.52 10.86
C GLY A 422 -50.98 -14.22 10.14
N VAL A 423 -50.37 -13.91 8.99
CA VAL A 423 -50.65 -12.70 8.20
C VAL A 423 -51.27 -13.07 6.87
N SER A 424 -52.50 -12.64 6.65
CA SER A 424 -53.20 -12.83 5.38
C SER A 424 -52.86 -11.71 4.38
N ALA A 425 -53.07 -11.95 3.08
CA ALA A 425 -52.91 -10.88 2.08
C ALA A 425 -53.94 -9.76 2.24
N VAL A 426 -55.09 -10.07 2.87
CA VAL A 426 -56.12 -9.10 3.20
C VAL A 426 -55.61 -8.18 4.30
N ASP A 427 -54.93 -8.72 5.32
CA ASP A 427 -54.36 -7.92 6.42
C ASP A 427 -53.35 -6.89 5.88
N ILE A 428 -52.50 -7.28 4.92
CA ILE A 428 -51.57 -6.33 4.28
C ILE A 428 -52.33 -5.21 3.56
N ALA A 429 -53.38 -5.56 2.84
CA ALA A 429 -54.17 -4.58 2.09
C ALA A 429 -55.02 -3.67 3.01
N ASP A 430 -55.51 -4.18 4.14
CA ASP A 430 -56.19 -3.38 5.17
C ASP A 430 -55.19 -2.41 5.80
N GLY A 431 -53.95 -2.84 6.00
CA GLY A 431 -52.86 -1.98 6.41
C GLY A 431 -52.55 -0.87 5.41
N VAL A 432 -52.48 -1.19 4.11
CA VAL A 432 -52.30 -0.18 3.02
C VAL A 432 -53.46 0.81 3.00
N LEU A 433 -54.70 0.35 3.21
CA LEU A 433 -55.86 1.23 3.30
C LEU A 433 -55.81 2.12 4.54
N SER A 434 -55.53 1.54 5.71
CA SER A 434 -55.44 2.23 7.01
C SER A 434 -54.37 3.32 7.00
N THR A 435 -53.15 3.00 6.56
CA THR A 435 -52.06 3.99 6.48
C THR A 435 -52.39 5.13 5.52
N SER A 436 -53.07 4.84 4.40
CA SER A 436 -53.51 5.85 3.44
C SER A 436 -54.58 6.76 4.04
N GLN A 437 -55.56 6.21 4.76
CA GLN A 437 -56.64 6.99 5.38
C GLN A 437 -56.13 7.90 6.51
N GLN A 438 -55.14 7.44 7.29
CA GLN A 438 -54.54 8.24 8.36
C GLN A 438 -53.59 9.33 7.84
N ALA A 439 -53.06 9.22 6.61
CA ALA A 439 -52.16 10.21 6.01
C ALA A 439 -52.91 11.33 5.24
N SER A 440 -54.03 11.82 5.79
CA SER A 440 -54.96 12.74 5.11
C SER A 440 -54.34 14.05 4.61
N SER A 441 -53.28 14.54 5.25
CA SER A 441 -52.58 15.77 4.83
C SER A 441 -51.91 15.67 3.45
N ILE A 442 -51.75 14.45 2.91
CA ILE A 442 -51.30 14.25 1.53
C ILE A 442 -52.36 14.76 0.53
N SER A 443 -53.66 14.66 0.86
CA SER A 443 -54.77 15.02 -0.04
C SER A 443 -55.24 16.48 0.03
N ASP A 444 -54.77 17.28 1.01
CA ASP A 444 -55.29 18.64 1.27
C ASP A 444 -55.12 19.63 0.10
N PHE A 445 -54.31 19.30 -0.90
CA PHE A 445 -54.03 20.15 -2.07
C PHE A 445 -54.89 19.87 -3.32
N SER A 446 -55.99 19.13 -3.20
CA SER A 446 -56.82 18.79 -4.35
C SER A 446 -57.64 20.01 -4.85
N SER A 447 -57.61 20.27 -6.17
CA SER A 447 -58.36 21.37 -6.80
C SER A 447 -59.88 21.15 -6.68
N SER A 448 -60.71 22.20 -6.81
CA SER A 448 -62.19 22.09 -6.80
C SER A 448 -62.76 21.09 -7.82
N ASP A 449 -62.00 20.78 -8.86
CA ASP A 449 -62.42 19.95 -10.00
C ASP A 449 -61.91 18.51 -9.90
N ILE A 450 -61.03 18.19 -8.95
CA ILE A 450 -60.44 16.86 -8.77
C ILE A 450 -60.30 16.61 -7.27
N THR A 451 -61.11 15.70 -6.73
CA THR A 451 -61.05 15.27 -5.33
C THR A 451 -60.50 13.85 -5.27
N LEU A 452 -59.33 13.68 -4.70
CA LEU A 452 -58.66 12.39 -4.59
C LEU A 452 -58.49 12.03 -3.12
N ASP A 453 -58.66 10.75 -2.80
CA ASP A 453 -58.14 10.26 -1.52
C ASP A 453 -56.60 10.19 -1.56
N VAL A 454 -55.99 9.85 -0.44
CA VAL A 454 -54.52 9.78 -0.33
C VAL A 454 -53.91 8.79 -1.32
N PHE A 455 -54.50 7.60 -1.45
CA PHE A 455 -53.99 6.57 -2.35
C PHE A 455 -54.01 7.01 -3.83
N THR A 456 -55.11 7.62 -4.27
CA THR A 456 -55.26 8.12 -5.64
C THR A 456 -54.51 9.42 -5.87
N THR A 457 -54.28 10.24 -4.84
CA THR A 457 -53.34 11.36 -4.87
C THR A 457 -51.92 10.86 -5.12
N MET A 458 -51.50 9.78 -4.47
CA MET A 458 -50.21 9.13 -4.74
C MET A 458 -50.14 8.55 -6.16
N MET A 459 -51.24 8.05 -6.72
CA MET A 459 -51.30 7.64 -8.13
C MET A 459 -51.09 8.82 -9.08
N GLN A 460 -51.71 9.97 -8.81
CA GLN A 460 -51.47 11.20 -9.56
C GLN A 460 -50.00 11.60 -9.49
N GLN A 461 -49.39 11.54 -8.30
CA GLN A 461 -47.99 11.93 -8.07
C GLN A 461 -46.98 10.99 -8.75
N GLU A 462 -47.35 9.73 -8.96
CA GLU A 462 -46.52 8.78 -9.71
C GLU A 462 -46.52 9.06 -11.22
N THR A 463 -47.49 9.81 -11.72
CA THR A 463 -47.72 9.99 -13.15
C THR A 463 -47.16 11.33 -13.63
N ASP A 464 -46.10 11.26 -14.43
CA ASP A 464 -45.58 12.44 -15.12
C ASP A 464 -46.64 12.97 -16.10
N ASP A 465 -46.92 14.28 -16.07
CA ASP A 465 -47.98 14.95 -16.87
C ASP A 465 -49.41 14.41 -16.64
N PHE A 466 -49.78 14.08 -15.40
CA PHE A 466 -51.11 13.60 -15.03
C PHE A 466 -52.27 14.44 -15.61
N ARG A 467 -53.25 13.77 -16.22
CA ARG A 467 -54.51 14.35 -16.64
C ARG A 467 -55.64 13.69 -15.88
N ALA A 468 -56.60 14.48 -15.40
CA ALA A 468 -57.78 13.95 -14.69
C ALA A 468 -58.55 12.85 -15.47
N LYS A 469 -58.47 12.90 -16.80
CA LYS A 469 -59.06 11.92 -17.73
C LYS A 469 -58.44 10.53 -17.60
N ASP A 470 -57.19 10.45 -17.18
CA ASP A 470 -56.43 9.19 -17.06
C ASP A 470 -57.04 8.31 -15.94
N LEU A 471 -57.66 8.91 -14.93
CA LEU A 471 -58.45 8.19 -13.91
C LEU A 471 -59.61 7.38 -14.51
N LEU A 472 -60.11 7.76 -15.68
CA LEU A 472 -61.17 7.05 -16.39
C LEU A 472 -60.65 5.90 -17.26
N ASP A 473 -59.33 5.67 -17.32
CA ASP A 473 -58.73 4.54 -18.02
C ASP A 473 -58.49 3.36 -17.04
N PRO A 474 -59.17 2.21 -17.21
CA PRO A 474 -58.97 1.05 -16.34
C PRO A 474 -57.54 0.49 -16.40
N THR A 475 -56.80 0.71 -17.49
CA THR A 475 -55.40 0.28 -17.59
C THR A 475 -54.50 1.12 -16.69
N TYR A 476 -54.72 2.44 -16.65
CA TYR A 476 -54.05 3.35 -15.73
C TYR A 476 -54.34 3.01 -14.27
N LEU A 477 -55.61 2.77 -13.92
CA LEU A 477 -56.00 2.36 -12.56
C LEU A 477 -55.26 1.08 -12.14
N ASN A 478 -55.09 0.14 -13.07
CA ASN A 478 -54.43 -1.13 -12.78
C ASN A 478 -52.91 -0.98 -12.67
N SER A 479 -52.24 -0.36 -13.64
CA SER A 479 -50.78 -0.24 -13.62
C SER A 479 -50.29 0.66 -12.50
N THR A 480 -50.87 1.86 -12.38
CA THR A 480 -50.43 2.86 -11.42
C THR A 480 -50.91 2.51 -10.02
N GLY A 481 -52.13 2.00 -9.88
CA GLY A 481 -52.66 1.52 -8.61
C GLY A 481 -51.86 0.35 -8.04
N ASN A 482 -51.46 -0.62 -8.86
CA ASN A 482 -50.63 -1.75 -8.41
C ASN A 482 -49.22 -1.30 -8.01
N LEU A 483 -48.65 -0.33 -8.73
CA LEU A 483 -47.35 0.25 -8.40
C LEU A 483 -47.40 1.00 -7.06
N VAL A 484 -48.39 1.87 -6.83
CA VAL A 484 -48.55 2.60 -5.56
C VAL A 484 -48.83 1.63 -4.41
N TYR A 485 -49.68 0.63 -4.63
CA TYR A 485 -49.92 -0.44 -3.65
C TYR A 485 -48.62 -1.16 -3.26
N GLY A 486 -47.79 -1.52 -4.23
CA GLY A 486 -46.49 -2.15 -4.00
C GLY A 486 -45.55 -1.27 -3.17
N LYS A 487 -45.47 0.03 -3.48
CA LYS A 487 -44.65 0.99 -2.74
C LYS A 487 -45.07 1.09 -1.27
N ILE A 488 -46.36 1.33 -1.02
CA ILE A 488 -46.88 1.46 0.36
C ILE A 488 -46.69 0.14 1.12
N ALA A 489 -47.00 -1.00 0.50
CA ALA A 489 -46.86 -2.30 1.13
C ALA A 489 -45.41 -2.67 1.47
N ALA A 490 -44.44 -2.25 0.64
CA ALA A 490 -43.02 -2.43 0.96
C ALA A 490 -42.64 -1.63 2.21
N GLN A 491 -43.10 -0.38 2.34
CA GLN A 491 -42.80 0.43 3.53
C GLN A 491 -43.52 -0.09 4.79
N LEU A 492 -44.76 -0.54 4.64
CA LEU A 492 -45.52 -1.20 5.71
C LEU A 492 -44.81 -2.47 6.20
N ALA A 493 -44.32 -3.30 5.28
CA ALA A 493 -43.58 -4.50 5.67
C ALA A 493 -42.26 -4.16 6.37
N ASN A 494 -41.57 -3.11 5.93
CA ASN A 494 -40.35 -2.65 6.57
C ASN A 494 -40.58 -2.18 8.02
N LEU A 495 -41.71 -1.54 8.29
CA LEU A 495 -42.04 -0.98 9.60
C LEU A 495 -42.65 -2.01 10.58
N TYR A 496 -43.54 -2.89 10.11
CA TYR A 496 -44.35 -3.73 11.01
C TYR A 496 -44.14 -5.23 10.87
N LEU A 497 -43.50 -5.69 9.80
CA LEU A 497 -43.29 -7.13 9.56
C LEU A 497 -41.85 -7.58 9.77
N LEU A 498 -40.93 -6.66 10.07
CA LEU A 498 -39.55 -6.99 10.42
C LEU A 498 -39.39 -6.91 11.95
N ALA A 499 -39.29 -8.08 12.60
CA ALA A 499 -38.99 -8.17 14.02
C ALA A 499 -37.48 -8.33 14.23
N GLU A 500 -36.93 -7.63 15.23
CA GLU A 500 -35.54 -7.79 15.63
C GLU A 500 -35.25 -9.24 16.04
N SER A 501 -34.10 -9.76 15.60
CA SER A 501 -33.67 -11.11 15.97
C SER A 501 -33.34 -11.16 17.47
N THR A 502 -34.16 -11.87 18.26
CA THR A 502 -33.94 -12.04 19.71
C THR A 502 -33.03 -13.24 20.04
N GLU A 503 -32.64 -14.04 19.04
CA GLU A 503 -31.78 -15.21 19.22
C GLU A 503 -30.31 -14.78 19.38
N ASP A 504 -29.66 -15.23 20.46
CA ASP A 504 -28.21 -15.14 20.66
C ASP A 504 -27.60 -16.56 20.55
N PRO A 505 -26.74 -16.84 19.55
CA PRO A 505 -26.24 -15.92 18.53
C PRO A 505 -27.26 -15.66 17.41
N GLN A 506 -27.17 -14.46 16.82
CA GLN A 506 -27.97 -14.08 15.65
C GLN A 506 -27.81 -15.10 14.52
N ALA A 507 -28.86 -15.31 13.73
CA ALA A 507 -28.80 -16.18 12.57
C ALA A 507 -27.76 -15.66 11.57
N VAL A 508 -26.83 -16.54 11.16
CA VAL A 508 -25.71 -16.19 10.28
C VAL A 508 -25.90 -16.81 8.89
N VAL A 509 -25.58 -16.03 7.85
CA VAL A 509 -25.63 -16.43 6.45
C VAL A 509 -24.27 -16.19 5.78
N GLU A 510 -23.88 -17.04 4.83
CA GLU A 510 -22.72 -16.80 3.98
C GLU A 510 -23.01 -15.68 2.98
N GLY A 511 -22.36 -14.52 3.18
CA GLY A 511 -22.41 -13.38 2.29
C GLY A 511 -21.06 -13.06 1.67
N THR A 512 -21.00 -11.94 0.98
CA THR A 512 -19.81 -11.42 0.32
C THR A 512 -19.66 -9.91 0.57
N VAL A 513 -18.40 -9.45 0.64
CA VAL A 513 -18.05 -8.03 0.81
C VAL A 513 -17.26 -7.58 -0.41
N SER A 514 -17.60 -6.42 -0.96
CA SER A 514 -16.69 -5.66 -1.83
C SER A 514 -15.85 -4.74 -0.95
N LYS A 515 -14.51 -4.83 -1.03
CA LYS A 515 -13.62 -3.97 -0.25
C LYS A 515 -12.34 -3.58 -0.98
N ASP A 516 -11.77 -2.46 -0.58
CA ASP A 516 -10.43 -2.04 -0.98
C ASP A 516 -9.37 -2.77 -0.14
N GLU A 517 -8.51 -3.55 -0.80
CA GLU A 517 -7.34 -4.18 -0.16
C GLU A 517 -6.03 -3.65 -0.74
N SER A 518 -5.07 -3.33 0.15
CA SER A 518 -3.69 -3.07 -0.27
C SER A 518 -2.97 -4.38 -0.57
N ARG A 519 -2.57 -4.59 -1.82
CA ARG A 519 -1.90 -5.81 -2.27
C ARG A 519 -0.62 -5.50 -3.02
N LEU A 520 0.32 -6.44 -2.92
CA LEU A 520 1.56 -6.41 -3.69
C LEU A 520 1.29 -6.84 -5.13
N ILE A 521 1.56 -5.97 -6.09
CA ILE A 521 1.43 -6.25 -7.52
C ILE A 521 2.81 -6.32 -8.17
N ALA A 522 3.00 -7.35 -8.99
CA ALA A 522 4.22 -7.59 -9.74
C ALA A 522 4.20 -6.79 -11.05
N ARG A 523 5.07 -5.78 -11.17
CA ARG A 523 5.05 -4.82 -12.29
C ARG A 523 5.62 -5.42 -13.58
N GLN A 524 4.91 -5.21 -14.69
CA GLN A 524 5.32 -5.73 -15.99
C GLN A 524 6.68 -5.17 -16.46
N THR A 525 6.88 -3.85 -16.43
CA THR A 525 8.10 -3.21 -16.97
C THR A 525 9.41 -3.70 -16.34
N PRO A 526 9.60 -3.64 -15.01
CA PRO A 526 10.83 -4.13 -14.38
C PRO A 526 11.00 -5.64 -14.60
N ILE A 527 9.92 -6.44 -14.55
CA ILE A 527 9.99 -7.89 -14.78
C ILE A 527 10.48 -8.20 -16.19
N ARG A 528 9.95 -7.53 -17.23
CA ARG A 528 10.39 -7.75 -18.62
C ARG A 528 11.85 -7.35 -18.82
N ILE A 529 12.28 -6.23 -18.25
CA ILE A 529 13.70 -5.82 -18.31
C ILE A 529 14.58 -6.84 -17.58
N MET A 530 14.17 -7.33 -16.41
CA MET A 530 14.90 -8.36 -15.67
C MET A 530 14.97 -9.69 -16.42
N GLN A 531 13.89 -10.10 -17.08
CA GLN A 531 13.89 -11.29 -17.96
C GLN A 531 14.88 -11.12 -19.11
N ALA A 532 14.92 -9.94 -19.75
CA ALA A 532 15.88 -9.65 -20.81
C ALA A 532 17.33 -9.67 -20.29
N VAL A 533 17.60 -9.03 -19.15
CA VAL A 533 18.93 -9.02 -18.51
C VAL A 533 19.35 -10.43 -18.09
N ALA A 534 18.45 -11.23 -17.53
CA ALA A 534 18.70 -12.63 -17.16
C ALA A 534 18.95 -13.52 -18.38
N ALA A 535 18.24 -13.31 -19.49
CA ALA A 535 18.48 -14.02 -20.75
C ALA A 535 19.85 -13.69 -21.35
N VAL A 536 20.27 -12.42 -21.30
CA VAL A 536 21.62 -12.01 -21.70
C VAL A 536 22.67 -12.64 -20.79
N MET A 537 22.47 -12.66 -19.46
CA MET A 537 23.38 -13.33 -18.53
C MET A 537 23.47 -14.83 -18.83
N LEU A 538 22.34 -15.51 -19.05
CA LEU A 538 22.30 -16.93 -19.41
C LEU A 538 23.10 -17.19 -20.69
N LEU A 539 22.89 -16.39 -21.74
CA LEU A 539 23.63 -16.50 -23.00
C LEU A 539 25.14 -16.29 -22.78
N LEU A 540 25.53 -15.28 -22.01
CA LEU A 540 26.94 -15.01 -21.70
C LEU A 540 27.59 -16.15 -20.91
N VAL A 541 26.91 -16.73 -19.91
CA VAL A 541 27.40 -17.90 -19.15
C VAL A 541 27.55 -19.11 -20.06
N VAL A 542 26.59 -19.36 -20.96
CA VAL A 542 26.67 -20.45 -21.95
C VAL A 542 27.86 -20.23 -22.89
N ILE A 543 28.10 -19.01 -23.37
CA ILE A 543 29.27 -18.69 -24.19
C ILE A 543 30.57 -18.91 -23.39
N MET A 544 30.60 -18.54 -22.10
CA MET A 544 31.74 -18.74 -21.21
C MET A 544 32.08 -20.23 -21.00
N LEU A 545 31.07 -21.12 -20.98
CA LEU A 545 31.28 -22.57 -20.91
C LEU A 545 32.11 -23.11 -22.09
N PHE A 546 31.97 -22.50 -23.28
CA PHE A 546 32.70 -22.90 -24.49
C PHE A 546 34.06 -22.21 -24.65
N ILE A 547 34.19 -20.95 -24.24
CA ILE A 547 35.39 -20.12 -24.49
C ILE A 547 36.45 -20.23 -23.38
N ARG A 548 36.14 -20.82 -22.21
CA ARG A 548 37.08 -20.79 -21.08
C ARG A 548 38.44 -21.45 -21.42
N PRO A 549 39.56 -20.85 -21.00
CA PRO A 549 40.84 -21.56 -20.99
C PRO A 549 40.77 -22.70 -19.96
N ARG A 550 41.25 -23.89 -20.35
CA ARG A 550 41.29 -25.09 -19.50
C ARG A 550 42.74 -25.48 -19.23
N GLY A 551 43.04 -25.89 -18.00
CA GLY A 551 44.31 -26.55 -17.66
C GLY A 551 45.56 -25.76 -18.04
N VAL A 552 45.60 -24.46 -17.75
CA VAL A 552 46.68 -23.57 -18.21
C VAL A 552 47.85 -23.47 -17.22
N VAL A 553 47.55 -23.56 -15.92
CA VAL A 553 48.52 -23.37 -14.83
C VAL A 553 48.53 -24.60 -13.93
N PRO A 554 49.65 -24.97 -13.28
CA PRO A 554 49.75 -26.18 -12.47
C PRO A 554 48.99 -26.09 -11.13
N ARG A 555 48.84 -24.86 -10.61
CA ARG A 555 48.22 -24.55 -9.32
C ARG A 555 47.61 -23.16 -9.33
N SER A 556 46.98 -22.75 -8.23
CA SER A 556 46.62 -21.36 -8.01
C SER A 556 47.85 -20.46 -8.02
N VAL A 557 47.83 -19.46 -8.89
CA VAL A 557 48.90 -18.46 -9.13
C VAL A 557 48.76 -17.20 -8.26
N ASP A 558 47.81 -17.20 -7.33
CA ASP A 558 47.48 -16.03 -6.52
C ASP A 558 48.47 -15.79 -5.37
N SER A 559 49.11 -16.85 -4.85
CA SER A 559 50.09 -16.72 -3.75
C SER A 559 51.48 -16.34 -4.28
N ILE A 560 52.21 -15.54 -3.50
CA ILE A 560 53.59 -15.13 -3.85
C ILE A 560 54.48 -16.37 -3.97
N ALA A 561 54.22 -17.40 -3.16
CA ALA A 561 54.85 -18.71 -3.24
C ALA A 561 54.73 -19.37 -4.63
N ALA A 562 53.56 -19.28 -5.27
CA ALA A 562 53.34 -19.84 -6.59
C ALA A 562 54.20 -19.15 -7.65
N VAL A 563 54.24 -17.81 -7.62
CA VAL A 563 55.06 -17.01 -8.54
C VAL A 563 56.55 -17.24 -8.29
N ALA A 564 56.97 -17.38 -7.03
CA ALA A 564 58.34 -17.71 -6.66
C ALA A 564 58.76 -19.09 -7.18
N ALA A 565 57.90 -20.11 -7.04
CA ALA A 565 58.16 -21.46 -7.53
C ALA A 565 58.36 -21.48 -9.06
N ILE A 566 57.48 -20.79 -9.79
CA ILE A 566 57.56 -20.69 -11.25
C ILE A 566 58.79 -19.88 -11.69
N LEU A 567 59.11 -18.79 -10.99
CA LEU A 567 60.28 -17.96 -11.31
C LEU A 567 61.60 -18.71 -11.07
N ALA A 568 61.67 -19.57 -10.04
CA ALA A 568 62.86 -20.38 -9.73
C ALA A 568 63.20 -21.37 -10.85
N ARG A 569 62.19 -21.82 -11.60
CA ARG A 569 62.34 -22.65 -12.80
C ARG A 569 62.48 -21.84 -14.09
N SER A 570 62.47 -20.51 -14.01
CA SER A 570 62.51 -19.60 -15.16
C SER A 570 63.76 -18.71 -15.13
N PRO A 571 64.99 -19.27 -15.26
CA PRO A 571 66.23 -18.54 -15.03
C PRO A 571 66.44 -17.36 -16.00
N GLU A 572 66.01 -17.48 -17.25
CA GLU A 572 66.10 -16.39 -18.24
C GLU A 572 65.26 -15.17 -17.85
N LEU A 573 64.05 -15.42 -17.34
CA LEU A 573 63.14 -14.39 -16.88
C LEU A 573 63.65 -13.76 -15.58
N GLU A 574 64.10 -14.60 -14.65
CA GLU A 574 64.68 -14.17 -13.38
C GLU A 574 65.88 -13.25 -13.62
N ALA A 575 66.84 -13.66 -14.46
CA ALA A 575 68.04 -12.87 -14.78
C ALA A 575 67.71 -11.50 -15.37
N ARG A 576 66.67 -11.40 -16.20
CA ARG A 576 66.26 -10.12 -16.81
C ARG A 576 65.53 -9.19 -15.83
N LEU A 577 64.88 -9.76 -14.82
CA LEU A 577 64.13 -9.03 -13.80
C LEU A 577 64.98 -8.66 -12.58
N ARG A 578 66.20 -9.21 -12.42
CA ARG A 578 67.11 -8.86 -11.33
C ARG A 578 67.31 -7.34 -11.25
N GLY A 579 67.22 -6.79 -10.04
CA GLY A 579 67.39 -5.35 -9.79
C GLY A 579 66.21 -4.46 -10.22
N SER A 580 65.18 -4.98 -10.90
CA SER A 580 64.07 -4.17 -11.43
C SER A 580 62.90 -3.92 -10.43
N GLY A 581 63.06 -4.32 -9.17
CA GLY A 581 61.99 -4.24 -8.16
C GLY A 581 61.49 -2.82 -7.84
N HIS A 582 62.32 -1.79 -7.99
CA HIS A 582 61.94 -0.38 -7.79
C HIS A 582 61.33 0.27 -9.05
N LYS A 583 61.53 -0.33 -10.22
CA LYS A 583 61.08 0.22 -11.51
C LYS A 583 59.56 0.17 -11.62
N SER A 584 59.00 1.19 -12.26
CA SER A 584 57.58 1.31 -12.62
C SER A 584 57.19 0.27 -13.68
N LEU A 585 55.87 0.05 -13.88
CA LEU A 585 55.38 -0.89 -14.89
C LEU A 585 55.77 -0.50 -16.32
N ASP A 586 55.92 0.80 -16.61
CA ASP A 586 56.28 1.28 -17.93
C ASP A 586 57.75 0.98 -18.24
N GLU A 587 58.64 1.23 -17.28
CA GLU A 587 60.07 0.86 -17.35
C GLU A 587 60.25 -0.66 -17.41
N LEU A 588 59.43 -1.42 -16.68
CA LEU A 588 59.41 -2.88 -16.77
C LEU A 588 58.92 -3.34 -18.15
N GLY A 589 58.02 -2.58 -18.76
CA GLY A 589 57.61 -2.68 -20.15
C GLY A 589 58.78 -2.61 -21.11
N GLU A 590 59.67 -1.65 -20.94
CA GLU A 590 60.85 -1.47 -21.78
C GLU A 590 61.86 -2.61 -21.63
N ILE A 591 62.08 -3.09 -20.40
CA ILE A 591 63.01 -4.20 -20.11
C ILE A 591 62.55 -5.51 -20.79
N LEU A 592 61.23 -5.74 -20.80
CA LEU A 592 60.60 -6.96 -21.31
C LEU A 592 60.14 -6.86 -22.78
N ALA A 593 60.05 -5.65 -23.35
CA ALA A 593 59.61 -5.40 -24.73
C ALA A 593 60.36 -6.19 -25.83
N PRO A 594 61.67 -6.45 -25.74
CA PRO A 594 62.41 -7.12 -26.81
C PRO A 594 62.03 -8.60 -27.01
N HIS A 595 61.35 -9.20 -26.03
CA HIS A 595 61.14 -10.64 -26.01
C HIS A 595 59.67 -11.06 -25.99
N LYS A 596 59.44 -12.32 -26.37
CA LYS A 596 58.16 -12.99 -26.19
C LYS A 596 58.28 -14.06 -25.12
N TYR A 597 57.19 -14.33 -24.43
CA TYR A 597 57.13 -15.22 -23.27
C TYR A 597 56.10 -16.31 -23.53
N GLN A 598 56.45 -17.54 -23.18
CA GLN A 598 55.60 -18.71 -23.31
C GLN A 598 55.75 -19.59 -22.06
N THR A 599 54.67 -20.24 -21.62
CA THR A 599 54.74 -21.26 -20.56
C THR A 599 55.09 -22.61 -21.17
N CYS A 600 56.03 -23.32 -20.56
CA CYS A 600 56.46 -24.65 -20.98
C CYS A 600 56.39 -25.61 -19.79
N ILE A 601 55.93 -26.84 -20.06
CA ILE A 601 56.06 -27.95 -19.12
C ILE A 601 57.32 -28.71 -19.49
N GLY A 602 58.20 -28.91 -18.52
CA GLY A 602 59.43 -29.67 -18.67
C GLY A 602 59.51 -30.83 -17.69
N TYR A 603 60.60 -31.58 -17.77
CA TYR A 603 61.05 -32.50 -16.75
C TYR A 603 62.45 -32.09 -16.33
N GLU A 604 62.64 -31.78 -15.06
CA GLU A 604 63.89 -31.28 -14.49
C GLU A 604 64.12 -31.98 -13.15
N ASP A 605 65.33 -32.52 -12.91
CA ASP A 605 65.71 -33.27 -11.70
C ASP A 605 64.71 -34.35 -11.25
N GLY A 606 64.11 -35.07 -12.20
CA GLY A 606 63.16 -36.16 -11.92
C GLY A 606 61.73 -35.73 -11.60
N ALA A 607 61.45 -34.43 -11.54
CA ALA A 607 60.12 -33.87 -11.31
C ALA A 607 59.58 -33.17 -12.57
N ARG A 608 58.25 -33.07 -12.66
CA ARG A 608 57.59 -32.20 -13.66
C ARG A 608 57.89 -30.76 -13.28
N SER A 609 58.40 -29.96 -14.21
CA SER A 609 58.64 -28.54 -14.02
C SER A 609 57.67 -27.69 -14.85
N PHE A 610 57.33 -26.52 -14.36
CA PHE A 610 56.55 -25.51 -15.09
C PHE A 610 57.32 -24.20 -15.09
N SER A 611 57.71 -23.73 -16.28
CA SER A 611 58.55 -22.54 -16.42
C SER A 611 58.08 -21.60 -17.53
N ILE A 612 58.55 -20.35 -17.47
CA ILE A 612 58.32 -19.33 -18.48
C ILE A 612 59.60 -19.19 -19.31
N ARG A 613 59.54 -19.59 -20.57
CA ARG A 613 60.65 -19.46 -21.52
C ARG A 613 60.56 -18.15 -22.30
N ILE A 614 61.72 -17.61 -22.66
CA ILE A 614 61.85 -16.42 -23.47
C ILE A 614 62.16 -16.81 -24.92
N SER A 615 61.34 -16.38 -25.87
CA SER A 615 61.63 -16.49 -27.30
C SER A 615 62.14 -15.14 -27.81
N SER A 616 63.40 -15.09 -28.26
CA SER A 616 63.98 -13.88 -28.87
C SER A 616 63.52 -13.73 -30.34
N ARG A 617 63.35 -12.48 -30.80
CA ARG A 617 62.92 -12.20 -32.19
C ARG A 617 64.07 -12.35 -33.20
N THR A 618 65.31 -12.42 -32.71
CA THR A 618 66.56 -12.48 -33.47
C THR A 618 67.64 -13.09 -32.58
N GLY A 619 68.24 -14.20 -32.99
CA GLY A 619 69.26 -14.95 -32.21
C GLY A 619 70.59 -14.22 -31.97
N HIS A 620 70.66 -12.90 -32.11
CA HIS A 620 71.91 -12.14 -32.10
C HIS A 620 71.94 -10.96 -31.10
N GLU A 621 71.10 -10.97 -30.07
CA GLU A 621 71.15 -9.99 -28.96
C GLU A 621 71.17 -10.62 -27.55
N LEU A 622 71.62 -11.88 -27.42
CA LEU A 622 71.79 -12.52 -26.10
C LEU A 622 72.87 -11.86 -25.21
N ALA A 623 73.63 -10.88 -25.72
CA ALA A 623 74.81 -10.33 -25.04
C ALA A 623 74.77 -8.83 -24.74
N LYS A 624 73.62 -8.15 -24.89
CA LYS A 624 73.46 -6.75 -24.44
C LYS A 624 72.40 -6.65 -23.35
N VAL A 625 72.65 -7.30 -22.23
CA VAL A 625 72.22 -6.72 -20.95
C VAL A 625 73.16 -5.53 -20.75
N SER A 626 72.64 -4.31 -20.86
CA SER A 626 73.43 -3.13 -20.52
C SER A 626 73.87 -3.30 -19.06
N ASN A 627 75.16 -3.55 -18.85
CA ASN A 627 75.83 -3.41 -17.54
C ASN A 627 76.09 -1.93 -17.20
N GLN A 628 75.37 -1.00 -17.83
CA GLN A 628 75.46 0.42 -17.56
C GLN A 628 74.05 0.94 -17.33
N ASP A 629 73.63 0.87 -16.07
CA ASP A 629 72.86 1.91 -15.42
C ASP A 629 73.16 1.77 -13.92
N ASP A 630 74.36 2.20 -13.52
CA ASP A 630 74.62 2.76 -12.18
C ASP A 630 73.85 4.10 -12.00
N SER A 631 72.66 4.21 -12.60
CA SER A 631 71.79 5.34 -12.42
C SER A 631 71.41 5.33 -10.95
N VAL A 632 72.09 6.20 -10.19
CA VAL A 632 71.74 6.69 -8.86
C VAL A 632 70.27 6.43 -8.63
N LEU A 633 69.97 5.55 -7.67
CA LEU A 633 68.63 5.09 -7.34
C LEU A 633 67.68 6.30 -7.30
N GLY A 634 66.98 6.53 -8.41
CA GLY A 634 66.10 7.70 -8.54
C GLY A 634 65.01 7.62 -7.49
N ASN A 635 64.49 8.77 -7.06
CA ASN A 635 63.40 8.85 -6.08
C ASN A 635 62.28 7.85 -6.43
N VAL A 636 62.18 6.77 -5.64
CA VAL A 636 61.20 5.72 -5.85
C VAL A 636 59.80 6.30 -5.72
N LYS A 637 59.01 6.18 -6.79
CA LYS A 637 57.63 6.64 -6.83
C LYS A 637 56.71 5.61 -6.17
N TRP A 638 56.49 5.76 -4.88
CA TRP A 638 55.57 4.92 -4.11
C TRP A 638 54.13 5.13 -4.54
N ILE A 639 53.43 4.03 -4.86
CA ILE A 639 52.02 4.07 -5.25
C ILE A 639 51.16 4.02 -3.99
N LYS A 640 50.13 4.88 -3.97
CA LYS A 640 48.99 4.76 -3.07
C LYS A 640 47.76 4.53 -3.93
N PRO A 641 47.09 3.37 -3.84
CA PRO A 641 45.82 3.19 -4.54
C PRO A 641 44.84 4.27 -4.07
N PHE A 642 44.01 4.76 -4.98
CA PHE A 642 43.17 5.94 -4.79
C PHE A 642 42.29 5.83 -3.53
N ILE A 643 41.70 4.65 -3.29
CA ILE A 643 40.82 4.42 -2.15
C ILE A 643 41.56 4.39 -0.81
N LEU A 644 42.80 3.88 -0.77
CA LEU A 644 43.62 3.85 0.44
C LEU A 644 44.37 5.18 0.68
N ARG A 645 44.28 6.13 -0.25
CA ARG A 645 44.73 7.50 -0.01
C ARG A 645 43.86 8.08 1.09
N ARG A 646 44.47 8.84 2.02
CA ARG A 646 43.75 9.56 3.08
C ARG A 646 42.54 10.34 2.53
N ILE A 647 42.67 10.97 1.37
CA ILE A 647 41.56 11.67 0.67
C ILE A 647 40.43 10.71 0.26
N GLY A 648 40.75 9.52 -0.26
CA GLY A 648 39.76 8.52 -0.67
C GLY A 648 38.95 7.99 0.51
N ILE A 649 39.62 7.65 1.62
CA ILE A 649 38.95 7.23 2.86
C ILE A 649 38.14 8.40 3.48
N SER A 650 38.68 9.62 3.46
CA SER A 650 37.91 10.80 3.90
C SER A 650 36.65 11.02 3.05
N LEU A 651 36.71 10.74 1.74
CA LEU A 651 35.55 10.82 0.85
C LEU A 651 34.50 9.76 1.17
N THR A 652 34.89 8.52 1.51
CA THR A 652 33.93 7.47 1.90
C THR A 652 33.29 7.75 3.26
N ILE A 653 34.06 8.30 4.21
CA ILE A 653 33.55 8.78 5.50
C ILE A 653 32.54 9.92 5.27
N LEU A 654 32.90 10.93 4.46
CA LEU A 654 32.03 12.06 4.15
C LEU A 654 30.74 11.61 3.45
N ALA A 655 30.84 10.69 2.48
CA ALA A 655 29.68 10.13 1.79
C ALA A 655 28.76 9.37 2.75
N SER A 656 29.31 8.64 3.72
CA SER A 656 28.53 7.91 4.73
C SER A 656 27.81 8.87 5.69
N ILE A 657 28.49 9.93 6.15
CA ILE A 657 27.89 10.98 6.99
C ILE A 657 26.78 11.71 6.22
N ALA A 658 27.04 12.09 4.96
CA ALA A 658 26.06 12.74 4.11
C ALA A 658 24.82 11.85 3.87
N ALA A 659 25.00 10.54 3.70
CA ALA A 659 23.89 9.60 3.56
C ALA A 659 23.03 9.51 4.84
N ILE A 660 23.64 9.46 6.03
CA ILE A 660 22.90 9.47 7.31
C ILE A 660 22.09 10.76 7.46
N VAL A 661 22.73 11.92 7.26
CA VAL A 661 22.06 13.22 7.37
C VAL A 661 20.92 13.33 6.35
N ALA A 662 21.12 12.89 5.11
CA ALA A 662 20.08 12.91 4.09
C ALA A 662 18.88 12.01 4.45
N LEU A 663 19.14 10.80 4.98
CA LEU A 663 18.08 9.88 5.39
C LEU A 663 17.23 10.44 6.54
N GLU A 664 17.87 11.04 7.55
CA GLU A 664 17.18 11.64 8.70
C GLU A 664 16.41 12.91 8.33
N VAL A 665 16.99 13.76 7.47
CA VAL A 665 16.30 14.95 6.97
C VAL A 665 15.09 14.57 6.12
N LEU A 666 15.22 13.55 5.26
CA LEU A 666 14.10 13.06 4.46
C LEU A 666 13.03 12.38 5.33
N LEU A 667 13.43 11.61 6.36
CA LEU A 667 12.48 11.03 7.32
C LEU A 667 11.73 12.13 8.07
N SER A 668 12.44 13.11 8.61
CA SER A 668 11.85 14.26 9.30
C SER A 668 10.91 15.05 8.38
N GLN A 669 11.27 15.27 7.11
CA GLN A 669 10.38 15.91 6.14
C GLN A 669 9.17 15.03 5.80
N SER A 670 9.35 13.72 5.68
CA SER A 670 8.28 12.76 5.42
C SER A 670 7.30 12.68 6.59
N GLU A 671 7.75 12.80 7.82
CA GLU A 671 6.89 12.85 9.01
C GLU A 671 6.17 14.20 9.11
N LYS A 672 6.91 15.31 8.96
CA LYS A 672 6.35 16.66 9.03
C LYS A 672 5.28 16.92 7.98
N HIS A 673 5.44 16.39 6.78
CA HIS A 673 4.49 16.61 5.68
C HIS A 673 3.61 15.38 5.40
N ASN A 674 3.58 14.33 6.21
CA ASN A 674 2.83 13.08 5.92
C ASN A 674 3.16 12.45 4.54
N GLY A 675 4.41 12.57 4.10
CA GLY A 675 4.93 12.04 2.84
C GLY A 675 5.90 13.01 2.17
N LEU A 676 6.63 12.53 1.16
CA LEU A 676 7.63 13.28 0.39
C LEU A 676 7.02 13.89 -0.89
N GLY A 677 6.03 13.25 -1.49
CA GLY A 677 5.40 13.69 -2.74
C GLY A 677 4.22 12.81 -3.15
N SER A 678 3.36 13.31 -4.03
CA SER A 678 2.23 12.56 -4.62
C SER A 678 2.72 11.57 -5.67
N VAL A 679 2.02 10.44 -5.77
CA VAL A 679 2.37 9.35 -6.69
C VAL A 679 1.16 9.05 -7.58
N ASP A 680 1.16 9.60 -8.79
CA ASP A 680 0.22 9.15 -9.83
C ASP A 680 0.71 7.83 -10.43
N GLU A 681 -0.22 6.94 -10.80
CA GLU A 681 0.06 5.56 -11.25
C GLU A 681 1.09 5.47 -12.38
N GLY A 682 1.14 6.49 -13.26
CA GLY A 682 2.02 6.55 -14.44
C GLY A 682 3.21 7.52 -14.37
N SER A 683 3.45 8.20 -13.25
CA SER A 683 4.39 9.32 -13.21
C SER A 683 5.88 8.90 -13.16
N ALA A 684 6.71 9.55 -13.99
CA ALA A 684 8.18 9.40 -13.99
C ALA A 684 8.83 9.77 -12.64
N THR A 685 8.14 10.58 -11.82
CA THR A 685 8.55 10.96 -10.47
C THR A 685 8.68 9.72 -9.57
N ARG A 686 7.77 8.75 -9.69
CA ARG A 686 7.82 7.50 -8.91
C ARG A 686 9.09 6.69 -9.17
N TYR A 687 9.48 6.56 -10.44
CA TYR A 687 10.70 5.84 -10.81
C TYR A 687 11.96 6.54 -10.30
N SER A 688 11.94 7.88 -10.24
CA SER A 688 13.06 8.67 -9.73
C SER A 688 13.31 8.39 -8.25
N TRP A 689 12.25 8.40 -7.43
CA TRP A 689 12.36 8.08 -6.00
C TRP A 689 12.76 6.62 -5.73
N LEU A 690 12.36 5.69 -6.60
CA LEU A 690 12.68 4.28 -6.44
C LEU A 690 14.14 3.96 -6.80
N TYR A 691 14.67 4.53 -7.89
CA TYR A 691 16.00 4.14 -8.39
C TYR A 691 17.14 5.00 -7.85
N VAL A 692 16.91 6.27 -7.49
CA VAL A 692 17.98 7.18 -7.06
C VAL A 692 18.65 6.69 -5.76
N PRO A 693 17.94 6.38 -4.67
CA PRO A 693 18.60 5.91 -3.45
C PRO A 693 19.28 4.56 -3.64
N VAL A 694 18.65 3.65 -4.39
CA VAL A 694 19.25 2.35 -4.71
C VAL A 694 20.59 2.55 -5.42
N PHE A 695 20.67 3.49 -6.36
CA PHE A 695 21.90 3.83 -7.06
C PHE A 695 22.95 4.45 -6.10
N VAL A 696 22.55 5.38 -5.23
CA VAL A 696 23.45 5.98 -4.22
C VAL A 696 24.02 4.94 -3.26
N PHE A 697 23.17 4.07 -2.71
CA PHE A 697 23.60 3.00 -1.79
C PHE A 697 24.40 1.91 -2.50
N LEU A 698 24.11 1.63 -3.78
CA LEU A 698 24.95 0.76 -4.59
C LEU A 698 26.34 1.36 -4.78
N LEU A 699 26.45 2.66 -5.10
CA LEU A 699 27.74 3.34 -5.21
C LEU A 699 28.49 3.31 -3.88
N LEU A 700 27.83 3.61 -2.77
CA LEU A 700 28.43 3.53 -1.44
C LEU A 700 28.92 2.11 -1.13
N ALA A 701 28.10 1.09 -1.40
CA ALA A 701 28.49 -0.30 -1.25
C ALA A 701 29.68 -0.67 -2.15
N THR A 702 29.76 -0.15 -3.38
CA THR A 702 30.93 -0.39 -4.24
C THR A 702 32.20 0.24 -3.69
N LEU A 703 32.14 1.41 -3.05
CA LEU A 703 33.31 2.05 -2.44
C LEU A 703 33.88 1.20 -1.30
N PHE A 704 33.02 0.65 -0.44
CA PHE A 704 33.45 -0.26 0.63
C PHE A 704 34.00 -1.58 0.09
N ASN A 705 33.40 -2.14 -0.97
CA ASN A 705 33.93 -3.34 -1.63
C ASN A 705 35.28 -3.11 -2.32
N ILE A 706 35.51 -1.91 -2.89
CA ILE A 706 36.81 -1.54 -3.47
C ILE A 706 37.85 -1.40 -2.34
N MET A 707 37.47 -0.80 -1.22
CA MET A 707 38.34 -0.69 -0.04
C MET A 707 38.73 -2.07 0.50
N ASP A 708 37.76 -2.98 0.66
CA ASP A 708 37.99 -4.39 1.04
C ASP A 708 38.99 -5.07 0.11
N PHE A 709 38.72 -5.03 -1.19
CA PHE A 709 39.58 -5.64 -2.20
C PHE A 709 41.02 -5.11 -2.15
N GLU A 710 41.20 -3.79 -2.06
CA GLU A 710 42.54 -3.18 -2.03
C GLU A 710 43.29 -3.51 -0.73
N VAL A 711 42.60 -3.57 0.42
CA VAL A 711 43.21 -3.99 1.69
C VAL A 711 43.61 -5.46 1.60
N GLU A 712 42.70 -6.35 1.19
CA GLU A 712 43.00 -7.77 1.05
C GLU A 712 44.16 -8.02 0.06
N PHE A 713 44.16 -7.32 -1.07
CA PHE A 713 45.17 -7.47 -2.12
C PHE A 713 46.57 -7.01 -1.68
N THR A 714 46.65 -5.98 -0.85
CA THR A 714 47.92 -5.41 -0.40
C THR A 714 48.40 -5.94 0.96
N GLU A 715 47.56 -6.67 1.71
CA GLU A 715 47.85 -7.07 3.08
C GLU A 715 49.05 -8.01 3.22
N SER A 716 49.26 -8.97 2.30
CA SER A 716 50.46 -9.82 2.33
C SER A 716 51.72 -8.98 2.18
N PHE A 717 51.75 -8.09 1.19
CA PHE A 717 52.87 -7.17 0.94
C PHE A 717 53.08 -6.19 2.11
N HIS A 718 52.00 -5.68 2.70
CA HIS A 718 52.06 -4.83 3.90
C HIS A 718 52.65 -5.58 5.10
N ALA A 719 52.29 -6.86 5.30
CA ALA A 719 52.87 -7.70 6.35
C ALA A 719 54.38 -7.91 6.14
N LEU A 720 54.80 -8.33 4.93
CA LEU A 720 56.21 -8.49 4.57
C LEU A 720 57.02 -7.19 4.68
N ALA A 721 56.38 -6.05 4.49
CA ALA A 721 57.03 -4.76 4.63
C ALA A 721 57.22 -4.42 6.12
N LYS A 722 56.15 -4.49 6.93
CA LYS A 722 56.18 -4.06 8.32
C LYS A 722 57.12 -4.86 9.22
N ALA A 723 57.19 -6.18 9.03
CA ALA A 723 57.96 -7.06 9.90
C ALA A 723 58.48 -8.30 9.16
N GLU A 724 59.48 -8.95 9.77
CA GLU A 724 59.89 -10.29 9.38
C GLU A 724 58.75 -11.26 9.72
N CYS A 725 58.23 -11.96 8.72
CA CYS A 725 57.02 -12.76 8.83
C CYS A 725 57.29 -14.22 8.48
N ASP A 726 56.58 -15.13 9.15
CA ASP A 726 56.52 -16.54 8.75
C ASP A 726 55.83 -16.69 7.37
N ALA A 727 56.27 -17.67 6.58
CA ALA A 727 55.70 -18.00 5.26
C ALA A 727 54.17 -18.17 5.28
N ARG A 728 53.62 -18.78 6.35
CA ARG A 728 52.18 -19.01 6.51
C ARG A 728 51.36 -17.73 6.60
N SER A 729 51.93 -16.67 7.18
CA SER A 729 51.24 -15.40 7.43
C SER A 729 51.42 -14.36 6.32
N SER A 730 52.25 -14.70 5.31
CA SER A 730 52.78 -13.78 4.31
C SER A 730 52.74 -14.37 2.89
N LEU A 731 53.64 -15.29 2.55
CA LEU A 731 53.82 -15.84 1.19
C LEU A 731 52.72 -16.81 0.74
N LEU A 732 52.24 -17.66 1.64
CA LEU A 732 51.17 -18.64 1.40
C LEU A 732 49.78 -18.03 1.66
N TRP A 733 49.73 -16.79 2.14
CA TRP A 733 48.50 -16.18 2.62
C TRP A 733 47.91 -15.24 1.58
N TYR A 734 46.74 -15.60 1.06
CA TYR A 734 46.01 -14.79 0.09
C TYR A 734 44.51 -14.72 0.44
N PRO A 735 44.06 -13.68 1.15
CA PRO A 735 42.69 -13.58 1.65
C PRO A 735 41.64 -13.45 0.54
N LEU A 736 41.95 -12.89 -0.64
CA LEU A 736 40.93 -12.61 -1.68
C LEU A 736 40.17 -13.85 -2.19
N ARG A 737 40.76 -15.05 -2.07
CA ARG A 737 40.11 -16.30 -2.49
C ARG A 737 39.07 -16.78 -1.48
N HIS A 738 39.17 -16.34 -0.22
CA HIS A 738 38.23 -16.73 0.82
C HIS A 738 37.02 -15.79 0.81
N MET A 739 35.86 -16.31 1.22
CA MET A 739 34.71 -15.45 1.49
C MET A 739 35.08 -14.49 2.64
N SER A 740 34.63 -13.24 2.58
CA SER A 740 34.96 -12.18 3.56
C SER A 740 34.71 -12.60 5.02
N LEU A 741 33.76 -13.52 5.26
CA LEU A 741 33.51 -14.16 6.56
C LEU A 741 34.74 -14.89 7.14
N HIS A 742 35.54 -15.54 6.31
CA HIS A 742 36.76 -16.19 6.75
C HIS A 742 37.89 -15.16 6.96
N ALA A 743 37.91 -14.09 6.17
CA ALA A 743 38.86 -12.99 6.30
C ALA A 743 38.65 -12.20 7.61
N THR A 744 37.40 -11.92 8.01
CA THR A 744 37.10 -11.28 9.30
C THR A 744 37.55 -12.13 10.48
N TYR A 745 37.20 -13.42 10.47
CA TYR A 745 37.54 -14.36 11.54
C TYR A 745 39.07 -14.51 11.68
N SER A 746 39.76 -14.72 10.56
CA SER A 746 41.22 -14.88 10.55
C SER A 746 41.94 -13.57 10.87
N GLY A 747 41.45 -12.42 10.40
CA GLY A 747 41.99 -11.11 10.73
C GLY A 747 41.91 -10.82 12.23
N LEU A 748 40.80 -11.21 12.87
CA LEU A 748 40.59 -11.04 14.31
C LEU A 748 41.56 -11.91 15.10
N LYS A 749 41.76 -13.16 14.66
CA LYS A 749 42.72 -14.09 15.26
C LYS A 749 44.16 -13.55 15.22
N HIS A 750 44.54 -12.84 14.16
CA HIS A 750 45.90 -12.30 14.02
C HIS A 750 46.02 -10.81 14.43
N SER A 751 45.00 -10.24 15.10
CA SER A 751 44.97 -8.82 15.54
C SER A 751 45.23 -7.80 14.42
N ARG A 752 44.78 -8.11 13.20
CA ARG A 752 44.91 -7.24 12.02
C ARG A 752 43.65 -6.37 11.85
N PHE A 753 43.56 -5.29 12.63
CA PHE A 753 42.35 -4.45 12.71
C PHE A 753 41.90 -3.81 11.40
N ALA A 754 42.82 -3.44 10.51
CA ALA A 754 42.46 -2.88 9.20
C ALA A 754 41.75 -3.91 8.31
N LEU A 755 42.29 -5.15 8.29
CA LEU A 755 41.72 -6.27 7.55
C LEU A 755 40.35 -6.68 8.10
N THR A 756 40.19 -6.74 9.42
CA THR A 756 38.90 -7.10 10.03
C THR A 756 37.83 -6.05 9.73
N ALA A 757 38.17 -4.76 9.81
CA ALA A 757 37.23 -3.69 9.50
C ALA A 757 36.85 -3.67 8.01
N ALA A 758 37.82 -3.87 7.12
CA ALA A 758 37.59 -3.92 5.68
C ALA A 758 36.69 -5.11 5.28
N SER A 759 37.02 -6.31 5.75
CA SER A 759 36.23 -7.52 5.46
C SER A 759 34.84 -7.50 6.14
N ALA A 760 34.72 -6.92 7.34
CA ALA A 760 33.42 -6.69 7.97
C ALA A 760 32.57 -5.71 7.14
N SER A 761 33.20 -4.66 6.60
CA SER A 761 32.52 -3.71 5.73
C SER A 761 32.02 -4.36 4.44
N ALA A 762 32.74 -5.33 3.87
CA ALA A 762 32.27 -6.09 2.71
C ALA A 762 31.11 -7.04 3.01
N ILE A 763 30.95 -7.50 4.25
CA ILE A 763 29.78 -8.27 4.68
C ILE A 763 28.57 -7.36 4.88
N LEU A 764 28.77 -6.16 5.41
CA LEU A 764 27.71 -5.19 5.69
C LEU A 764 27.27 -4.40 4.46
N ALA A 765 28.18 -4.09 3.53
CA ALA A 765 27.91 -3.24 2.37
C ALA A 765 26.76 -3.74 1.49
N PRO A 766 26.60 -5.05 1.20
CA PRO A 766 25.45 -5.54 0.45
C PRO A 766 24.11 -5.38 1.18
N LEU A 767 24.10 -5.32 2.52
CA LEU A 767 22.87 -5.05 3.29
C LEU A 767 22.29 -3.67 2.97
N LEU A 768 23.12 -2.69 2.56
CA LEU A 768 22.65 -1.39 2.11
C LEU A 768 21.66 -1.52 0.95
N THR A 769 22.02 -2.32 -0.06
CA THR A 769 21.17 -2.54 -1.24
C THR A 769 19.93 -3.39 -0.94
N ILE A 770 19.97 -4.21 0.10
CA ILE A 770 18.82 -5.01 0.53
C ILE A 770 17.83 -4.12 1.29
N VAL A 771 18.28 -3.37 2.29
CA VAL A 771 17.40 -2.56 3.14
C VAL A 771 16.80 -1.37 2.36
N VAL A 772 17.55 -0.77 1.43
CA VAL A 772 17.04 0.36 0.62
C VAL A 772 15.82 -0.01 -0.22
N SER A 773 15.61 -1.29 -0.57
CA SER A 773 14.46 -1.70 -1.37
C SER A 773 13.12 -1.56 -0.63
N GLY A 774 13.15 -1.41 0.70
CA GLY A 774 11.98 -1.11 1.52
C GLY A 774 11.94 0.33 2.04
N LEU A 775 12.78 1.24 1.53
CA LEU A 775 12.93 2.59 2.07
C LEU A 775 11.66 3.44 1.91
N TYR A 776 10.96 3.31 0.80
CA TYR A 776 9.73 4.05 0.53
C TYR A 776 8.55 3.12 0.34
N THR A 777 7.42 3.53 0.89
CA THR A 777 6.11 2.90 0.71
C THR A 777 5.09 3.94 0.24
N THR A 778 4.03 3.51 -0.43
CA THR A 778 2.90 4.38 -0.78
C THR A 778 1.82 4.22 0.27
N LYS A 779 1.46 5.29 0.98
CA LYS A 779 0.33 5.30 1.91
C LYS A 779 -0.77 6.25 1.41
N PRO A 780 -2.05 5.92 1.60
CA PRO A 780 -3.13 6.90 1.41
C PRO A 780 -2.94 8.03 2.43
N THR A 781 -3.13 9.27 2.00
CA THR A 781 -3.11 10.43 2.90
C THR A 781 -4.43 11.17 2.80
N ILE A 782 -4.91 11.69 3.93
CA ILE A 782 -6.15 12.48 4.03
C ILE A 782 -5.81 13.98 3.85
N GLN A 783 -4.69 14.31 3.21
CA GLN A 783 -4.30 15.71 3.08
C GLN A 783 -5.20 16.41 2.06
N GLY A 784 -6.07 17.28 2.56
CA GLY A 784 -7.01 18.03 1.74
C GLY A 784 -6.30 19.02 0.81
N ILE A 785 -6.70 19.04 -0.46
CA ILE A 785 -6.34 20.10 -1.40
C ILE A 785 -7.26 21.29 -1.08
N PRO A 786 -6.73 22.47 -0.77
CA PRO A 786 -7.56 23.65 -0.58
C PRO A 786 -8.19 24.02 -1.93
N VAL A 787 -9.52 24.02 -1.99
CA VAL A 787 -10.33 24.37 -3.16
C VAL A 787 -11.33 25.46 -2.79
N GLY A 788 -11.69 26.27 -3.79
CA GLY A 788 -12.76 27.26 -3.64
C GLY A 788 -14.12 26.62 -3.89
N VAL A 789 -15.12 27.04 -3.13
CA VAL A 789 -16.51 26.59 -3.30
C VAL A 789 -17.42 27.81 -3.28
N ASN A 790 -18.28 27.95 -4.27
CA ASN A 790 -19.27 29.03 -4.29
C ASN A 790 -20.54 28.59 -3.57
N ALA A 791 -21.05 29.45 -2.70
CA ALA A 791 -22.45 29.37 -2.28
C ALA A 791 -23.33 29.89 -3.42
N LEU A 792 -24.36 29.14 -3.80
CA LEU A 792 -25.28 29.47 -4.88
C LEU A 792 -26.50 30.26 -4.38
N ASP A 793 -26.95 29.97 -3.16
CA ASP A 793 -28.12 30.56 -2.54
C ASP A 793 -27.86 30.92 -1.06
N TRP A 794 -28.83 31.63 -0.48
CA TRP A 794 -28.91 31.85 0.96
C TRP A 794 -30.37 31.85 1.41
N PHE A 795 -30.66 32.22 2.65
CA PHE A 795 -31.99 32.12 3.23
C PHE A 795 -32.65 33.50 3.38
N ASN A 796 -33.94 33.59 3.02
CA ASN A 796 -34.79 34.76 3.16
C ASN A 796 -36.02 34.43 4.02
N THR A 797 -36.24 35.19 5.09
CA THR A 797 -37.38 35.02 6.01
C THR A 797 -38.54 35.97 5.74
N THR A 798 -38.44 36.85 4.73
CA THR A 798 -39.49 37.83 4.40
C THR A 798 -40.61 37.27 3.53
N THR A 799 -40.41 36.10 2.92
CA THR A 799 -41.42 35.43 2.10
C THR A 799 -42.41 34.68 3.00
N LEU A 800 -43.55 35.31 3.29
CA LEU A 800 -44.69 34.70 3.99
C LEU A 800 -45.36 33.65 3.08
N ALA A 801 -44.83 32.43 3.05
CA ALA A 801 -45.52 31.28 2.49
C ALA A 801 -46.23 30.50 3.60
N ASP A 802 -47.33 29.83 3.26
CA ASP A 802 -47.83 28.71 4.05
C ASP A 802 -46.74 27.62 4.05
N VAL A 803 -46.12 27.41 5.22
CA VAL A 803 -44.94 26.55 5.41
C VAL A 803 -45.31 25.11 5.80
N SER A 804 -46.55 24.68 5.52
CA SER A 804 -46.97 23.30 5.74
C SER A 804 -46.13 22.33 4.88
N THR A 805 -45.47 21.35 5.52
CA THR A 805 -44.69 20.34 4.81
C THR A 805 -44.61 19.03 5.59
N ASN A 806 -44.73 17.92 4.87
CA ASN A 806 -44.59 16.59 5.46
C ASN A 806 -43.11 16.16 5.58
N ILE A 807 -42.12 16.93 5.11
CA ILE A 807 -40.70 16.54 5.16
C ILE A 807 -40.13 16.42 6.58
N PRO A 808 -40.30 17.40 7.49
CA PRO A 808 -39.84 17.25 8.87
C PRO A 808 -40.35 15.96 9.50
N LEU A 809 -41.62 15.66 9.28
CA LEU A 809 -42.27 14.43 9.69
C LEU A 809 -41.54 13.17 9.16
N LEU A 810 -41.27 13.11 7.85
CA LEU A 810 -40.58 11.98 7.22
C LEU A 810 -39.19 11.71 7.80
N VAL A 811 -38.47 12.77 8.16
CA VAL A 811 -37.11 12.70 8.69
C VAL A 811 -37.12 12.31 10.18
N ILE A 812 -37.98 12.94 10.97
CA ILE A 812 -38.02 12.81 12.43
C ILE A 812 -38.74 11.52 12.85
N GLU A 813 -39.94 11.25 12.33
CA GLU A 813 -40.74 10.08 12.76
C GLU A 813 -40.60 8.90 11.79
N GLY A 814 -40.37 9.19 10.51
CA GLY A 814 -40.14 8.17 9.48
C GLY A 814 -38.70 7.61 9.44
N ASN A 815 -37.77 8.19 10.20
CA ASN A 815 -36.35 7.84 10.22
C ASN A 815 -35.71 7.78 8.81
N MET A 816 -36.14 8.69 7.91
CA MET A 816 -35.57 8.79 6.57
C MET A 816 -34.24 9.56 6.58
N SER A 817 -33.49 9.45 5.48
CA SER A 817 -32.28 10.27 5.29
C SER A 817 -32.61 11.75 5.30
N TYR A 818 -31.68 12.57 5.81
CA TYR A 818 -31.78 14.01 5.62
C TYR A 818 -31.74 14.37 4.12
N PRO A 819 -32.63 15.25 3.64
CA PRO A 819 -32.55 15.82 2.31
C PRO A 819 -31.18 16.43 2.02
N GLN A 820 -30.85 16.60 0.73
CA GLN A 820 -29.62 17.28 0.36
C GLN A 820 -29.57 18.69 0.99
N TRP A 821 -28.38 19.09 1.45
CA TRP A 821 -28.11 20.38 2.09
C TRP A 821 -28.70 20.57 3.51
N THR A 822 -29.25 19.51 4.11
CA THR A 822 -29.59 19.46 5.54
C THR A 822 -28.92 18.28 6.22
N PHE A 823 -28.63 18.42 7.51
CA PHE A 823 -28.23 17.31 8.37
C PHE A 823 -28.62 17.62 9.80
N SER A 824 -29.43 16.74 10.41
CA SER A 824 -29.93 16.92 11.78
C SER A 824 -30.50 18.33 11.97
N GLU A 825 -29.84 19.15 12.81
CA GLU A 825 -30.25 20.50 13.19
C GLU A 825 -29.88 21.61 12.19
N LEU A 826 -29.12 21.32 11.13
CA LEU A 826 -28.47 22.34 10.30
C LEU A 826 -29.00 22.38 8.86
N ALA A 827 -29.30 23.58 8.37
CA ALA A 827 -29.56 23.88 6.96
C ALA A 827 -28.43 24.71 6.36
N MET A 828 -27.87 24.24 5.24
CA MET A 828 -26.69 24.82 4.59
C MET A 828 -27.01 25.42 3.22
N PRO A 829 -26.24 26.39 2.72
CA PRO A 829 -26.42 26.86 1.34
C PRO A 829 -26.04 25.77 0.34
N ARG A 830 -26.58 25.84 -0.87
CA ARG A 830 -26.16 25.00 -1.99
C ARG A 830 -24.75 25.41 -2.40
N LEU A 831 -23.89 24.41 -2.56
CA LEU A 831 -22.47 24.63 -2.83
C LEU A 831 -22.09 24.09 -4.20
N ASN A 832 -21.19 24.79 -4.89
CA ASN A 832 -20.58 24.32 -6.13
C ASN A 832 -19.06 24.48 -6.10
N LEU A 833 -18.33 23.48 -6.61
CA LEU A 833 -16.87 23.52 -6.73
C LEU A 833 -16.44 24.59 -7.75
N VAL A 834 -15.40 25.35 -7.41
CA VAL A 834 -14.87 26.44 -8.25
C VAL A 834 -13.39 26.20 -8.56
N GLY A 835 -13.04 26.24 -9.84
CA GLY A 835 -11.66 26.18 -10.33
C GLY A 835 -11.56 25.42 -11.64
N ASP A 836 -10.44 25.59 -12.36
CA ASP A 836 -10.19 24.94 -13.66
C ASP A 836 -10.24 23.39 -13.60
N ASN A 837 -10.06 22.81 -12.40
CA ASN A 837 -10.06 21.36 -12.17
C ASN A 837 -11.41 20.82 -11.65
N ALA A 838 -12.45 21.65 -11.48
CA ALA A 838 -13.70 21.24 -10.82
C ALA A 838 -14.33 19.98 -11.46
N ASP A 839 -14.45 19.95 -12.79
CA ASP A 839 -14.99 18.80 -13.53
C ASP A 839 -14.16 17.53 -13.32
N GLN A 840 -12.83 17.65 -13.27
CA GLN A 840 -11.95 16.52 -12.99
C GLN A 840 -12.12 15.99 -11.56
N LEU A 841 -12.27 16.88 -10.57
CA LEU A 841 -12.48 16.49 -9.18
C LEU A 841 -13.83 15.78 -8.99
N LEU A 842 -14.88 16.27 -9.64
CA LEU A 842 -16.20 15.65 -9.63
C LEU A 842 -16.20 14.24 -10.24
N VAL A 843 -15.43 14.04 -11.32
CA VAL A 843 -15.27 12.71 -11.96
C VAL A 843 -14.45 11.76 -11.11
N GLN A 844 -13.43 12.25 -10.39
CA GLN A 844 -12.59 11.41 -9.52
C GLN A 844 -13.33 10.90 -8.28
N GLY A 845 -14.30 11.68 -7.78
CA GLY A 845 -15.00 11.37 -6.53
C GLY A 845 -14.12 11.56 -5.30
N GLY A 846 -14.75 11.80 -4.15
CA GLY A 846 -14.05 12.02 -2.88
C GLY A 846 -14.91 12.76 -1.89
N SER A 847 -14.28 13.38 -0.89
CA SER A 847 -14.97 14.17 0.13
C SER A 847 -14.48 15.62 0.15
N LEU A 848 -15.37 16.54 0.50
CA LEU A 848 -15.15 17.97 0.49
C LEU A 848 -15.55 18.52 1.87
N SER A 849 -14.57 18.85 2.70
CA SER A 849 -14.79 19.50 3.99
C SER A 849 -14.86 21.01 3.79
N VAL A 850 -15.97 21.63 4.15
CA VAL A 850 -16.24 23.06 3.98
C VAL A 850 -16.63 23.65 5.33
N ASP A 851 -15.96 24.74 5.71
CA ASP A 851 -16.44 25.60 6.80
C ASP A 851 -17.48 26.56 6.20
N THR A 852 -18.76 26.32 6.47
CA THR A 852 -19.88 27.09 5.90
C THR A 852 -20.79 27.63 7.01
N PRO A 853 -21.36 28.83 6.85
CA PRO A 853 -22.49 29.23 7.68
C PRO A 853 -23.69 28.32 7.41
N ALA A 854 -24.41 27.97 8.47
CA ALA A 854 -25.64 27.21 8.47
C ALA A 854 -26.70 27.92 9.32
N ILE A 855 -27.96 27.64 9.03
CA ILE A 855 -29.11 28.10 9.81
C ILE A 855 -29.66 26.94 10.62
N ARG A 856 -30.05 27.21 11.87
CA ARG A 856 -30.75 26.26 12.74
C ARG A 856 -31.87 26.96 13.51
N GLY A 857 -32.80 26.17 14.06
CA GLY A 857 -33.80 26.67 14.99
C GLY A 857 -33.17 27.17 16.30
N GLY A 858 -33.64 28.31 16.79
CA GLY A 858 -33.35 28.81 18.13
C GLY A 858 -34.59 28.68 19.01
N VAL A 859 -34.42 28.13 20.21
CA VAL A 859 -35.49 28.11 21.22
C VAL A 859 -34.92 28.60 22.54
N LYS A 860 -35.61 29.55 23.16
CA LYS A 860 -35.35 29.96 24.54
C LYS A 860 -36.56 29.66 25.41
N CYS A 861 -36.46 28.63 26.23
CA CYS A 861 -37.51 28.22 27.16
C CYS A 861 -37.14 28.58 28.61
N ASN A 862 -38.15 28.95 29.40
CA ASN A 862 -38.03 29.08 30.85
C ASN A 862 -39.16 28.29 31.52
N ALA A 863 -38.83 27.54 32.57
CA ALA A 863 -39.83 26.91 33.42
C ALA A 863 -40.67 27.97 34.14
N VAL A 864 -41.98 27.79 34.10
CA VAL A 864 -42.94 28.65 34.81
C VAL A 864 -42.83 28.33 36.30
N PRO A 865 -42.44 29.30 37.13
CA PRO A 865 -42.34 29.07 38.56
C PRO A 865 -43.74 28.87 39.17
N GLN A 866 -43.82 28.08 40.24
CA GLN A 866 -45.09 27.64 40.85
C GLN A 866 -46.00 28.80 41.29
N ASP A 867 -45.44 29.96 41.64
CA ASP A 867 -46.19 31.16 42.00
C ASP A 867 -46.95 31.79 40.82
N ARG A 868 -46.56 31.48 39.57
CA ARG A 868 -47.27 31.92 38.37
C ARG A 868 -48.37 30.97 37.91
N ILE A 869 -48.42 29.74 38.43
CA ILE A 869 -49.49 28.78 38.16
C ILE A 869 -50.67 29.14 39.09
N ILE A 870 -51.71 29.76 38.53
CA ILE A 870 -52.85 30.31 39.29
C ILE A 870 -53.72 29.18 39.85
N ASN A 871 -54.07 28.21 39.00
CA ASN A 871 -54.76 27.00 39.39
C ASN A 871 -54.59 25.91 38.32
N ASN A 872 -54.53 24.66 38.78
CA ASN A 872 -54.66 23.46 37.97
C ASN A 872 -55.90 22.71 38.46
N THR A 873 -56.91 22.56 37.62
CA THR A 873 -58.15 21.85 37.98
C THR A 873 -58.34 20.64 37.09
N LEU A 874 -58.49 19.46 37.69
CA LEU A 874 -58.84 18.23 36.97
C LEU A 874 -60.34 18.21 36.68
N MET A 875 -60.73 18.07 35.42
CA MET A 875 -62.12 17.91 35.00
C MET A 875 -62.22 16.92 33.85
N ALA A 876 -62.93 15.80 34.08
CA ALA A 876 -63.38 14.87 33.03
C ALA A 876 -62.30 14.46 31.99
N GLY A 877 -61.09 14.10 32.45
CA GLY A 877 -59.98 13.71 31.59
C GLY A 877 -59.14 14.86 31.03
N TYR A 878 -59.29 16.06 31.59
CA TYR A 878 -58.47 17.21 31.26
C TYR A 878 -57.93 17.90 32.51
N ILE A 879 -56.73 18.48 32.39
CA ILE A 879 -56.20 19.49 33.32
C ILE A 879 -56.48 20.86 32.70
N SER A 880 -57.35 21.64 33.33
CA SER A 880 -57.44 23.07 33.04
C SER A 880 -56.37 23.81 33.84
N SER A 881 -55.38 24.37 33.16
CA SER A 881 -54.27 25.12 33.76
C SER A 881 -54.35 26.60 33.40
N ASN A 882 -54.26 27.47 34.41
CA ASN A 882 -54.16 28.92 34.21
C ASN A 882 -52.81 29.45 34.70
N ILE A 883 -52.07 30.10 33.81
CA ILE A 883 -50.74 30.65 34.07
C ILE A 883 -50.77 32.17 33.90
N SER A 884 -50.26 32.92 34.87
CA SER A 884 -50.13 34.38 34.74
C SER A 884 -49.11 34.72 33.65
N THR A 885 -49.40 35.69 32.78
CA THR A 885 -48.50 36.15 31.70
C THR A 885 -48.36 37.67 31.72
N PRO A 886 -47.32 38.26 31.10
CA PRO A 886 -47.28 39.71 30.90
C PRO A 886 -48.54 40.22 30.19
N ASP A 887 -48.94 41.47 30.47
CA ASP A 887 -50.14 42.08 29.89
C ASP A 887 -50.13 41.97 28.35
N GLY A 888 -51.19 41.38 27.79
CA GLY A 888 -51.34 41.19 26.35
C GLY A 888 -50.85 39.83 25.82
N CYS A 889 -50.10 39.06 26.61
CA CYS A 889 -49.58 37.75 26.20
C CYS A 889 -50.46 36.55 26.54
N GLY A 890 -51.51 36.73 27.34
CA GLY A 890 -52.48 35.68 27.65
C GLY A 890 -53.44 35.39 26.50
N ASN A 891 -54.37 34.46 26.71
CA ASN A 891 -55.51 34.21 25.81
C ASN A 891 -56.87 34.41 26.50
N SER A 892 -56.88 34.77 27.79
CA SER A 892 -58.07 35.07 28.55
C SER A 892 -58.52 36.53 28.34
N ALA A 893 -59.31 36.81 27.32
CA ALA A 893 -59.99 38.10 27.20
C ALA A 893 -61.50 37.93 26.99
N PHE A 894 -62.26 38.79 27.66
CA PHE A 894 -63.66 39.07 27.35
C PHE A 894 -63.71 40.37 26.56
N GLY A 895 -63.94 40.32 25.24
CA GLY A 895 -64.28 41.46 24.36
C GLY A 895 -63.25 42.59 24.23
N ASP A 896 -62.93 43.27 25.33
CA ASP A 896 -62.11 44.49 25.43
C ASP A 896 -61.12 44.49 26.63
N GLY A 897 -61.01 43.40 27.39
CA GLY A 897 -60.07 43.28 28.53
C GLY A 897 -58.64 42.93 28.11
N PRO A 898 -57.61 43.31 28.89
CA PRO A 898 -56.25 42.82 28.64
C PRO A 898 -56.19 41.30 28.77
N ASN A 899 -55.46 40.64 27.87
CA ASN A 899 -55.12 39.24 27.97
C ASN A 899 -54.15 39.03 29.15
N LEU A 900 -54.68 38.67 30.33
CA LEU A 900 -53.93 38.62 31.60
C LEU A 900 -53.33 37.24 31.93
N TRP A 901 -54.01 36.15 31.57
CA TRP A 901 -53.52 34.80 31.83
C TRP A 901 -53.65 33.90 30.60
N LEU A 902 -52.80 32.88 30.57
CA LEU A 902 -52.86 31.79 29.61
C LEU A 902 -53.69 30.65 30.21
N SER A 903 -54.79 30.30 29.56
CA SER A 903 -55.70 29.24 29.94
C SER A 903 -55.71 28.15 28.87
N THR A 904 -55.52 26.90 29.26
CA THR A 904 -55.63 25.76 28.35
C THR A 904 -56.15 24.52 29.06
N SER A 905 -56.75 23.61 28.30
CA SER A 905 -57.16 22.28 28.73
C SER A 905 -56.23 21.23 28.11
N VAL A 906 -55.46 20.55 28.95
CA VAL A 906 -54.55 19.48 28.54
C VAL A 906 -55.22 18.13 28.77
N GLN A 907 -55.33 17.30 27.74
CA GLN A 907 -55.87 15.94 27.87
C GLN A 907 -54.94 15.09 28.75
N ILE A 908 -55.52 14.26 29.59
CA ILE A 908 -54.78 13.38 30.50
C ILE A 908 -55.35 11.96 30.53
N PRO A 909 -54.52 10.97 30.88
CA PRO A 909 -54.98 9.61 31.09
C PRO A 909 -56.08 9.54 32.16
N VAL A 910 -57.16 8.82 31.88
CA VAL A 910 -58.30 8.68 32.79
C VAL A 910 -58.29 7.31 33.44
N ASN A 911 -58.28 7.26 34.78
CA ASN A 911 -58.22 6.01 35.56
C ASN A 911 -57.00 5.11 35.26
N ALA A 912 -55.96 5.66 34.64
CA ALA A 912 -54.69 4.99 34.35
C ALA A 912 -53.54 5.82 34.94
N SER A 913 -52.35 5.20 35.05
CA SER A 913 -51.12 5.91 35.36
C SER A 913 -50.41 6.16 34.04
N GLY A 914 -50.16 7.42 33.71
CA GLY A 914 -49.55 7.77 32.44
C GLY A 914 -49.06 9.20 32.39
N TYR A 915 -48.26 9.47 31.37
CA TYR A 915 -47.71 10.78 31.07
C TYR A 915 -48.67 11.56 30.16
N PHE A 916 -48.57 12.88 30.21
CA PHE A 916 -49.29 13.75 29.31
C PHE A 916 -48.37 14.86 28.80
N GLY A 917 -48.58 15.26 27.55
CA GLY A 917 -47.76 16.26 26.88
C GLY A 917 -48.59 17.06 25.90
N SER A 918 -48.61 18.38 26.05
CA SER A 918 -49.33 19.28 25.16
C SER A 918 -48.54 20.55 24.87
N SER A 919 -48.50 20.90 23.59
CA SER A 919 -47.92 22.12 23.05
C SER A 919 -49.04 23.10 22.68
N LEU A 920 -48.83 24.36 23.01
CA LEU A 920 -49.78 25.43 22.74
C LEU A 920 -49.05 26.59 22.06
N VAL A 921 -49.42 26.86 20.82
CA VAL A 921 -48.91 28.00 20.05
C VAL A 921 -49.45 29.29 20.62
N LEU A 922 -48.57 30.28 20.77
CA LEU A 922 -48.86 31.62 21.26
C LEU A 922 -48.42 32.63 20.19
N GLY A 923 -49.07 33.80 20.06
CA GLY A 923 -48.73 34.68 18.93
C GLY A 923 -49.41 36.04 18.84
N PHE A 924 -49.59 36.75 19.95
CA PHE A 924 -50.26 38.06 19.92
C PHE A 924 -49.31 39.25 19.66
N LEU A 925 -48.05 39.20 20.14
CA LEU A 925 -47.08 40.30 20.08
C LEU A 925 -45.63 39.77 20.06
N ASP A 926 -44.70 40.49 19.42
CA ASP A 926 -43.26 40.14 19.35
C ASP A 926 -42.56 40.01 20.71
N THR A 927 -43.10 40.64 21.75
CA THR A 927 -42.57 40.59 23.12
C THR A 927 -43.04 39.38 23.92
N CYS A 928 -43.98 38.61 23.38
CA CYS A 928 -44.57 37.45 24.06
C CYS A 928 -43.83 36.16 23.69
N PRO A 929 -43.84 35.14 24.57
CA PRO A 929 -43.48 33.78 24.18
C PRO A 929 -44.31 33.32 22.99
N THR A 930 -43.70 32.55 22.09
CA THR A 930 -44.36 32.01 20.88
C THR A 930 -44.96 30.62 21.12
N LEU A 931 -44.61 29.97 22.22
CA LEU A 931 -45.05 28.62 22.54
C LEU A 931 -45.10 28.38 24.05
N ALA A 932 -46.08 27.61 24.49
CA ALA A 932 -46.10 26.98 25.80
C ALA A 932 -46.05 25.45 25.68
N LEU A 933 -45.27 24.81 26.54
CA LEU A 933 -45.22 23.35 26.66
C LEU A 933 -45.73 22.94 28.03
N TYR A 934 -46.63 21.97 28.07
CA TYR A 934 -47.20 21.40 29.28
C TYR A 934 -46.84 19.93 29.33
N TYR A 935 -46.16 19.50 30.39
CA TYR A 935 -45.75 18.12 30.55
C TYR A 935 -45.90 17.65 32.00
N GLY A 936 -46.24 16.38 32.19
CA GLY A 936 -46.38 15.84 33.52
C GLY A 936 -46.77 14.37 33.57
N HIS A 937 -47.05 13.92 34.79
CA HIS A 937 -47.47 12.55 35.09
C HIS A 937 -48.71 12.59 35.99
N VAL A 938 -49.71 11.78 35.63
CA VAL A 938 -50.92 11.55 36.43
C VAL A 938 -50.93 10.10 36.89
N ALA A 939 -51.19 9.89 38.18
CA ALA A 939 -51.47 8.58 38.74
C ALA A 939 -52.75 8.65 39.58
N ASN A 940 -53.64 7.67 39.43
CA ASN A 940 -54.88 7.58 40.21
C ASN A 940 -55.78 8.83 40.17
N ASN A 941 -55.86 9.51 39.02
CA ASN A 941 -56.57 10.79 38.86
C ASN A 941 -56.01 11.93 39.75
N GLU A 942 -54.76 11.85 40.17
CA GLU A 942 -54.03 12.93 40.85
C GLU A 942 -52.78 13.32 40.03
N ILE A 943 -52.46 14.61 40.01
CA ILE A 943 -51.27 15.13 39.33
C ILE A 943 -50.08 14.88 40.25
N GLU A 944 -49.19 13.96 39.89
CA GLU A 944 -47.94 13.73 40.63
C GLU A 944 -46.90 14.80 40.27
N ASN A 945 -46.71 15.03 38.97
CA ASN A 945 -45.78 16.01 38.43
C ASN A 945 -46.45 16.85 37.35
N PHE A 946 -46.18 18.16 37.36
CA PHE A 946 -46.63 19.09 36.33
C PHE A 946 -45.61 20.21 36.16
N THR A 947 -45.14 20.39 34.93
CA THR A 947 -44.29 21.49 34.50
C THR A 947 -44.97 22.21 33.33
N ALA A 948 -44.86 23.53 33.33
CA ALA A 948 -45.17 24.35 32.17
C ALA A 948 -43.93 25.15 31.77
N LEU A 949 -43.59 25.17 30.49
CA LEU A 949 -42.50 25.96 29.92
C LEU A 949 -43.06 27.05 29.01
N LEU A 950 -42.51 28.25 29.08
CA LEU A 950 -42.78 29.30 28.09
C LEU A 950 -41.54 29.48 27.22
N CYS A 951 -41.72 29.29 25.91
CA CYS A 951 -40.65 29.26 24.92
C CYS A 951 -40.81 30.40 23.91
N THR A 952 -39.68 30.96 23.48
CA THR A 952 -39.60 31.89 22.35
C THR A 952 -38.78 31.24 21.25
N GLN A 953 -39.39 31.06 20.09
CA GLN A 953 -38.80 30.45 18.91
C GLN A 953 -38.26 31.52 17.95
N TYR A 954 -37.14 31.22 17.30
CA TYR A 954 -36.48 32.10 16.33
C TYR A 954 -35.51 31.29 15.45
N LEU A 955 -34.75 31.96 14.58
CA LEU A 955 -33.68 31.36 13.78
C LEU A 955 -32.31 31.89 14.19
N GLU A 956 -31.33 30.99 14.23
CA GLU A 956 -29.93 31.28 14.52
C GLU A 956 -29.05 30.95 13.31
N ARG A 957 -27.95 31.68 13.19
CA ARG A 957 -26.85 31.40 12.27
C ARG A 957 -25.66 30.87 13.06
N VAL A 958 -25.05 29.79 12.59
CA VAL A 958 -23.86 29.17 13.19
C VAL A 958 -22.87 28.78 12.09
N GLN A 959 -21.58 28.83 12.37
CA GLN A 959 -20.57 28.25 11.49
C GLN A 959 -20.46 26.75 11.75
N ALA A 960 -20.45 25.95 10.68
CA ALA A 960 -20.31 24.50 10.78
C ALA A 960 -19.27 23.99 9.79
N ASN A 961 -18.48 23.01 10.23
CA ASN A 961 -17.63 22.24 9.33
C ASN A 961 -18.39 21.00 8.86
N VAL A 962 -18.60 20.93 7.55
CA VAL A 962 -19.43 19.92 6.89
C VAL A 962 -18.60 19.19 5.87
N THR A 963 -18.67 17.85 5.88
CA THR A 963 -18.00 17.01 4.89
C THR A 963 -19.00 16.43 3.90
N PHE A 964 -18.90 16.84 2.64
CA PHE A 964 -19.75 16.40 1.54
C PHE A 964 -19.05 15.34 0.68
N ASP A 965 -19.74 14.26 0.32
CA ASP A 965 -19.25 13.27 -0.66
C ASP A 965 -19.61 13.72 -2.07
N ILE A 966 -18.62 13.83 -2.95
CA ILE A 966 -18.82 14.21 -4.36
C ILE A 966 -18.84 12.96 -5.26
N PRO A 967 -19.63 12.95 -6.36
CA PRO A 967 -20.33 14.10 -6.96
C PRO A 967 -21.72 14.42 -6.37
N GLY A 968 -22.26 13.60 -5.47
CA GLY A 968 -23.65 13.74 -4.97
C GLY A 968 -23.88 14.86 -3.94
N TYR A 969 -22.83 15.43 -3.36
CA TYR A 969 -22.87 16.33 -2.20
C TYR A 969 -23.69 15.77 -1.03
N THR A 970 -23.62 14.46 -0.78
CA THR A 970 -24.27 13.84 0.38
C THR A 970 -23.42 14.04 1.63
N ILE A 971 -24.03 14.18 2.79
CA ILE A 971 -23.30 14.34 4.06
C ILE A 971 -23.24 12.97 4.74
N SER A 972 -22.03 12.37 4.80
CA SER A 972 -21.81 11.08 5.48
C SER A 972 -21.38 11.22 6.94
N THR A 973 -20.81 12.36 7.30
CA THR A 973 -20.25 12.61 8.64
C THR A 973 -21.04 13.72 9.30
N GLU A 974 -21.41 13.51 10.57
CA GLU A 974 -22.08 14.53 11.37
C GLU A 974 -21.30 15.84 11.33
N PRO A 975 -21.91 16.95 10.89
CA PRO A 975 -21.27 18.24 10.88
C PRO A 975 -20.94 18.72 12.29
N THR A 976 -19.82 19.43 12.43
CA THR A 976 -19.45 20.04 13.71
C THR A 976 -19.83 21.51 13.71
N ALA A 977 -20.82 21.87 14.53
CA ALA A 977 -21.23 23.25 14.73
C ALA A 977 -20.32 23.95 15.75
N TYR A 978 -19.84 25.15 15.43
CA TYR A 978 -19.04 25.97 16.32
C TYR A 978 -19.97 26.83 17.20
N GLU A 979 -20.34 26.34 18.38
CA GLU A 979 -21.30 27.01 19.28
C GLU A 979 -20.93 28.48 19.60
N ASN A 980 -19.64 28.82 19.68
CA ASN A 980 -19.16 30.18 19.92
C ASN A 980 -19.44 31.16 18.76
N SER A 981 -19.83 30.67 17.59
CA SER A 981 -20.14 31.47 16.40
C SER A 981 -21.62 31.78 16.22
N THR A 982 -22.45 31.35 17.17
CA THR A 982 -23.91 31.50 17.12
C THR A 982 -24.32 32.97 17.15
N ALA A 983 -25.19 33.37 16.23
CA ALA A 983 -25.76 34.71 16.14
C ALA A 983 -27.26 34.64 15.78
N ASN A 984 -28.06 35.58 16.30
CA ASN A 984 -29.47 35.67 15.93
C ASN A 984 -29.62 36.06 14.45
N PHE A 985 -30.38 35.26 13.70
CA PHE A 985 -30.61 35.49 12.27
C PHE A 985 -31.95 36.20 12.00
N SER A 986 -33.04 35.70 12.58
CA SER A 986 -34.39 36.25 12.39
C SER A 986 -35.34 35.80 13.49
N SER A 987 -36.40 36.56 13.76
CA SER A 987 -37.52 36.16 14.64
C SER A 987 -38.54 35.24 13.94
N PHE A 988 -38.29 34.84 12.70
CA PHE A 988 -39.13 33.88 11.98
C PHE A 988 -39.25 32.57 12.78
N HIS A 989 -40.48 32.09 12.91
CA HIS A 989 -40.82 30.83 13.56
C HIS A 989 -42.06 30.24 12.88
N THR A 990 -42.25 28.94 13.05
CA THR A 990 -43.47 28.25 12.63
C THR A 990 -44.30 27.93 13.87
N GLY A 991 -45.57 28.36 13.89
CA GLY A 991 -46.47 28.10 15.02
C GLY A 991 -46.83 26.62 15.15
N PHE A 992 -47.34 26.02 14.07
CA PHE A 992 -47.77 24.61 14.06
C PHE A 992 -46.74 23.75 13.34
N SER A 993 -46.16 22.78 14.04
CA SER A 993 -45.38 21.73 13.42
C SER A 993 -46.33 20.75 12.72
N THR A 994 -46.15 20.50 11.43
CA THR A 994 -46.89 19.45 10.71
C THR A 994 -46.25 18.08 11.01
N LEU A 995 -46.59 17.52 12.18
CA LEU A 995 -46.19 16.19 12.68
C LEU A 995 -47.37 15.20 12.59
N GLN A 996 -47.16 13.89 12.80
CA GLN A 996 -48.26 12.91 12.74
C GLN A 996 -49.02 12.79 14.05
N VAL A 997 -50.27 12.34 13.92
CA VAL A 997 -50.94 11.54 14.93
C VAL A 997 -50.34 10.13 14.91
N LEU A 998 -49.29 9.90 15.69
CA LEU A 998 -48.78 8.55 15.93
C LEU A 998 -49.74 7.83 16.88
N ASN A 999 -50.59 6.95 16.35
CA ASN A 999 -51.47 6.12 17.19
C ASN A 999 -50.68 4.95 17.80
N VAL A 1000 -49.92 5.23 18.86
CA VAL A 1000 -49.16 4.21 19.57
C VAL A 1000 -50.10 3.43 20.49
N THR A 1001 -50.69 2.34 19.98
CA THR A 1001 -51.72 1.53 20.66
C THR A 1001 -51.34 0.96 22.04
N SER A 1002 -50.08 1.09 22.47
CA SER A 1002 -49.54 0.43 23.66
C SER A 1002 -49.29 1.33 24.87
N ALA A 1003 -49.56 2.63 24.79
CA ALA A 1003 -49.34 3.56 25.91
C ALA A 1003 -50.68 4.06 26.47
N ASP A 1004 -50.81 4.08 27.80
CA ASP A 1004 -51.89 4.82 28.49
C ASP A 1004 -51.65 6.35 28.45
N ASP A 1005 -50.57 6.79 27.81
CA ASP A 1005 -50.10 8.18 27.77
C ASP A 1005 -50.93 9.03 26.80
N GLU A 1006 -51.15 10.30 27.14
CA GLU A 1006 -51.89 11.27 26.32
C GLU A 1006 -50.94 12.37 25.84
N LEU A 1007 -50.27 12.09 24.73
CA LEU A 1007 -49.27 12.95 24.11
C LEU A 1007 -49.80 13.55 22.81
N ASP A 1008 -49.63 14.85 22.62
CA ASP A 1008 -49.87 15.49 21.32
C ASP A 1008 -48.78 15.13 20.29
N ASP A 1009 -48.96 15.58 19.05
CA ASP A 1009 -48.04 15.27 17.93
C ASP A 1009 -46.59 15.72 18.21
N THR A 1010 -46.40 16.84 18.92
CA THR A 1010 -45.06 17.35 19.30
C THR A 1010 -44.39 16.41 20.30
N PHE A 1011 -45.11 16.00 21.35
CA PHE A 1011 -44.57 15.09 22.35
C PHE A 1011 -44.41 13.66 21.83
N ASN A 1012 -45.30 13.21 20.94
CA ASN A 1012 -45.13 11.94 20.25
C ASN A 1012 -43.83 11.91 19.43
N ALA A 1013 -43.53 12.97 18.68
CA ALA A 1013 -42.26 13.09 17.96
C ALA A 1013 -41.04 13.12 18.90
N MET A 1014 -41.14 13.78 20.06
CA MET A 1014 -40.05 13.80 21.07
C MET A 1014 -39.82 12.44 21.75
N VAL A 1015 -40.83 11.59 21.86
CA VAL A 1015 -40.76 10.30 22.56
C VAL A 1015 -40.48 9.13 21.60
N TYR A 1016 -41.18 9.11 20.47
CA TYR A 1016 -41.18 8.00 19.50
C TYR A 1016 -40.46 8.34 18.19
N GLY A 1017 -40.01 9.58 18.01
CA GLY A 1017 -39.19 9.97 16.87
C GLY A 1017 -37.80 9.34 16.90
N LYS A 1018 -37.02 9.64 15.86
CA LYS A 1018 -35.67 9.10 15.61
C LYS A 1018 -34.71 9.27 16.79
N ASP A 1019 -34.76 10.43 17.45
CA ASP A 1019 -33.93 10.79 18.61
C ASP A 1019 -34.79 10.81 19.90
N GLY A 1020 -35.75 9.89 19.99
CA GLY A 1020 -36.76 9.84 21.04
C GLY A 1020 -36.21 9.71 22.46
N VAL A 1021 -36.76 10.49 23.40
CA VAL A 1021 -36.42 10.47 24.82
C VAL A 1021 -37.54 9.79 25.61
N PRO A 1022 -37.24 8.81 26.48
CA PRO A 1022 -38.25 8.15 27.31
C PRO A 1022 -39.07 9.15 28.14
N THR A 1023 -40.38 8.88 28.28
CA THR A 1023 -41.35 9.78 28.94
C THR A 1023 -40.97 10.14 30.38
N ASN A 1024 -40.38 9.20 31.12
CA ASN A 1024 -39.92 9.43 32.49
C ASN A 1024 -38.75 10.43 32.58
N GLU A 1025 -37.88 10.50 31.57
CA GLU A 1025 -36.73 11.41 31.56
C GLU A 1025 -37.12 12.85 31.23
N LEU A 1026 -38.22 13.04 30.48
CA LEU A 1026 -38.80 14.35 30.14
C LEU A 1026 -39.42 15.08 31.35
N LEU A 1027 -39.56 14.43 32.52
CA LEU A 1027 -39.99 15.10 33.75
C LEU A 1027 -38.95 16.09 34.29
N ASN A 1028 -37.69 16.01 33.83
CA ASN A 1028 -36.66 17.00 34.14
C ASN A 1028 -36.76 18.18 33.18
N ASP A 1029 -37.06 19.38 33.69
CA ASP A 1029 -37.17 20.61 32.90
C ASP A 1029 -35.99 20.84 31.95
N THR A 1030 -34.75 20.49 32.35
CA THR A 1030 -33.57 20.68 31.48
C THR A 1030 -33.61 19.72 30.29
N THR A 1031 -33.87 18.44 30.55
CA THR A 1031 -34.00 17.41 29.51
C THR A 1031 -35.16 17.71 28.58
N LEU A 1032 -36.28 18.21 29.10
CA LEU A 1032 -37.44 18.62 28.31
C LEU A 1032 -37.11 19.80 27.38
N ILE A 1033 -36.41 20.81 27.89
CA ILE A 1033 -35.97 21.96 27.08
C ILE A 1033 -34.99 21.51 26.00
N ASP A 1034 -34.02 20.66 26.33
CA ASP A 1034 -33.01 20.18 25.39
C ASP A 1034 -33.64 19.30 24.30
N SER A 1035 -34.53 18.38 24.68
CA SER A 1035 -35.26 17.51 23.74
C SER A 1035 -36.16 18.32 22.80
N TYR A 1036 -36.93 19.28 23.33
CA TYR A 1036 -37.75 20.15 22.48
C TYR A 1036 -36.89 21.04 21.57
N THR A 1037 -35.78 21.58 22.08
CA THR A 1037 -34.85 22.40 21.29
C THR A 1037 -34.26 21.59 20.15
N HIS A 1038 -33.87 20.33 20.40
CA HIS A 1038 -33.39 19.40 19.39
C HIS A 1038 -34.45 19.13 18.31
N LEU A 1039 -35.68 18.76 18.72
CA LEU A 1039 -36.80 18.53 17.81
C LEU A 1039 -37.08 19.76 16.93
N TYR A 1040 -37.20 20.95 17.55
CA TYR A 1040 -37.47 22.19 16.82
C TYR A 1040 -36.34 22.55 15.86
N ARG A 1041 -35.08 22.29 16.22
CA ARG A 1041 -33.93 22.51 15.34
C ARG A 1041 -33.96 21.60 14.12
N GLN A 1042 -34.24 20.31 14.32
CA GLN A 1042 -34.38 19.36 13.22
C GLN A 1042 -35.53 19.77 12.29
N TYR A 1043 -36.68 20.14 12.87
CA TYR A 1043 -37.86 20.60 12.14
C TYR A 1043 -37.54 21.84 11.29
N MET A 1044 -36.98 22.88 11.92
CA MET A 1044 -36.66 24.13 11.26
C MET A 1044 -35.58 23.99 10.20
N ALA A 1045 -34.60 23.10 10.37
CA ALA A 1045 -33.61 22.83 9.34
C ALA A 1045 -34.27 22.40 8.02
N GLN A 1046 -35.32 21.57 8.10
CA GLN A 1046 -36.06 21.14 6.91
C GLN A 1046 -36.91 22.29 6.32
N VAL A 1047 -37.66 23.01 7.15
CA VAL A 1047 -38.48 24.16 6.71
C VAL A 1047 -37.63 25.22 6.01
N VAL A 1048 -36.47 25.56 6.60
CA VAL A 1048 -35.52 26.53 6.04
C VAL A 1048 -34.99 26.07 4.69
N ASN A 1049 -34.68 24.78 4.54
CA ASN A 1049 -34.19 24.20 3.30
C ASN A 1049 -35.22 24.23 2.16
N ILE A 1050 -36.49 24.06 2.48
CA ILE A 1050 -37.57 23.92 1.49
C ILE A 1050 -38.11 25.30 1.07
N TYR A 1051 -38.44 26.15 2.04
CA TYR A 1051 -39.25 27.35 1.79
C TYR A 1051 -38.47 28.66 1.83
N LEU A 1052 -37.34 28.70 2.55
CA LEU A 1052 -36.63 29.95 2.79
C LEU A 1052 -35.43 30.15 1.85
N ARG A 1053 -35.11 29.21 0.96
CA ARG A 1053 -34.02 29.38 -0.01
C ARG A 1053 -34.33 30.51 -0.99
N ALA A 1054 -33.38 31.40 -1.17
CA ALA A 1054 -33.47 32.54 -2.07
C ALA A 1054 -32.12 32.80 -2.77
N ASP A 1055 -32.18 33.21 -4.03
CA ASP A 1055 -31.00 33.63 -4.78
C ASP A 1055 -30.41 34.90 -4.18
N PHE A 1056 -29.08 35.00 -4.16
CA PHE A 1056 -28.36 36.17 -3.63
C PHE A 1056 -28.82 37.50 -4.25
N SER A 1057 -29.29 37.50 -5.51
CA SER A 1057 -29.80 38.70 -6.19
C SER A 1057 -31.10 39.26 -5.62
N THR A 1058 -31.86 38.45 -4.88
CA THR A 1058 -33.16 38.85 -4.29
C THR A 1058 -33.02 39.36 -2.86
N LEU A 1059 -31.86 39.15 -2.24
CA LEU A 1059 -31.59 39.52 -0.86
C LEU A 1059 -31.16 40.99 -0.76
N SER A 1060 -31.63 41.68 0.28
CA SER A 1060 -31.19 43.05 0.55
C SER A 1060 -29.70 43.09 0.96
N ASN A 1061 -28.97 44.14 0.58
CA ASN A 1061 -27.56 44.33 0.97
C ASN A 1061 -27.34 44.33 2.50
N ASN A 1062 -28.41 44.57 3.29
CA ASN A 1062 -28.40 44.62 4.75
C ASN A 1062 -28.90 43.33 5.43
N ALA A 1063 -29.21 42.24 4.70
CA ALA A 1063 -29.42 40.94 5.33
C ALA A 1063 -28.13 40.58 6.07
N SER A 1064 -28.12 40.74 7.39
CA SER A 1064 -26.98 41.26 8.16
C SER A 1064 -25.86 40.25 8.44
N GLU A 1065 -25.56 39.33 7.52
CA GLU A 1065 -24.30 38.60 7.45
C GLU A 1065 -24.25 37.74 6.15
N THR A 1066 -23.85 38.35 5.03
CA THR A 1066 -23.66 37.66 3.75
C THR A 1066 -22.62 36.53 3.88
N VAL A 1067 -22.90 35.36 3.28
CA VAL A 1067 -21.95 34.25 3.16
C VAL A 1067 -20.67 34.73 2.48
N VAL A 1068 -19.51 34.45 3.07
CA VAL A 1068 -18.22 34.71 2.42
C VAL A 1068 -18.14 33.84 1.16
N ASN A 1069 -18.12 34.45 -0.02
CA ASN A 1069 -18.15 33.74 -1.30
C ASN A 1069 -16.95 34.20 -2.17
N PRO A 1070 -16.02 33.30 -2.57
CA PRO A 1070 -16.02 31.86 -2.36
C PRO A 1070 -15.64 31.44 -0.93
N LEU A 1071 -16.22 30.32 -0.49
CA LEU A 1071 -15.88 29.59 0.73
C LEU A 1071 -14.57 28.81 0.53
N ARG A 1072 -13.84 28.60 1.62
CA ARG A 1072 -12.66 27.73 1.63
C ARG A 1072 -13.10 26.31 1.96
N ALA A 1073 -12.68 25.36 1.13
CA ALA A 1073 -12.92 23.95 1.36
C ALA A 1073 -11.63 23.15 1.20
N ASN A 1074 -11.61 21.97 1.80
CA ASN A 1074 -10.55 20.98 1.67
C ASN A 1074 -11.12 19.75 0.97
N TYR A 1075 -10.65 19.51 -0.26
CA TYR A 1075 -10.98 18.30 -1.00
C TYR A 1075 -10.04 17.16 -0.62
N THR A 1076 -10.58 16.08 -0.10
CA THR A 1076 -9.89 14.84 0.25
C THR A 1076 -10.19 13.77 -0.80
N ASN A 1077 -9.17 13.43 -1.58
CA ASN A 1077 -9.24 12.33 -2.53
C ASN A 1077 -8.87 11.01 -1.83
N PRO A 1078 -9.78 10.01 -1.78
CA PRO A 1078 -9.49 8.71 -1.16
C PRO A 1078 -8.39 7.92 -1.89
N GLN A 1079 -8.18 8.19 -3.18
CA GLN A 1079 -7.14 7.60 -4.03
C GLN A 1079 -5.83 8.41 -4.04
N HIS A 1080 -5.67 9.42 -3.17
CA HIS A 1080 -4.42 10.18 -3.12
C HIS A 1080 -3.33 9.44 -2.33
N TYR A 1081 -2.41 8.83 -3.06
CA TYR A 1081 -1.25 8.14 -2.49
C TYR A 1081 -0.03 9.06 -2.43
N ARG A 1082 0.59 9.12 -1.26
CA ARG A 1082 1.87 9.80 -1.08
C ARG A 1082 2.98 8.81 -0.74
N LEU A 1083 4.17 9.13 -1.23
CA LEU A 1083 5.38 8.38 -0.91
C LEU A 1083 5.80 8.69 0.53
N LYS A 1084 5.74 7.70 1.42
CA LYS A 1084 6.20 7.81 2.80
C LYS A 1084 7.49 7.02 2.97
N GLN A 1085 8.46 7.60 3.67
CA GLN A 1085 9.68 6.90 4.06
C GLN A 1085 9.40 5.97 5.23
N SER A 1086 9.81 4.70 5.14
CA SER A 1086 9.64 3.72 6.21
C SER A 1086 10.61 4.03 7.35
N PRO A 1087 10.11 4.23 8.59
CA PRO A 1087 10.98 4.46 9.74
C PRO A 1087 11.85 3.24 10.03
N LEU A 1088 11.31 2.01 9.89
CA LEU A 1088 12.05 0.76 10.12
C LEU A 1088 13.22 0.63 9.14
N SER A 1089 12.95 0.75 7.85
CA SER A 1089 13.99 0.66 6.80
C SER A 1089 15.05 1.74 6.96
N THR A 1090 14.62 2.96 7.34
CA THR A 1090 15.54 4.08 7.58
C THR A 1090 16.48 3.80 8.76
N HIS A 1091 15.95 3.39 9.91
CA HIS A 1091 16.78 3.09 11.08
C HIS A 1091 17.72 1.91 10.84
N LEU A 1092 17.27 0.87 10.15
CA LEU A 1092 18.15 -0.24 9.75
C LEU A 1092 19.28 0.25 8.84
N LEU A 1093 18.98 1.13 7.89
CA LEU A 1093 19.96 1.69 6.97
C LEU A 1093 20.95 2.62 7.68
N VAL A 1094 20.48 3.48 8.58
CA VAL A 1094 21.32 4.31 9.45
C VAL A 1094 22.22 3.43 10.33
N GLY A 1095 21.69 2.34 10.88
CA GLY A 1095 22.48 1.37 11.65
C GLY A 1095 23.59 0.72 10.83
N VAL A 1096 23.29 0.25 9.61
CA VAL A 1096 24.28 -0.37 8.71
C VAL A 1096 25.31 0.66 8.24
N VAL A 1097 24.89 1.86 7.83
CA VAL A 1097 25.82 2.93 7.43
C VAL A 1097 26.69 3.39 8.61
N GLY A 1098 26.12 3.46 9.82
CA GLY A 1098 26.86 3.75 11.05
C GLY A 1098 27.93 2.70 11.35
N ALA A 1099 27.61 1.40 11.20
CA ALA A 1099 28.59 0.33 11.33
C ALA A 1099 29.69 0.42 10.26
N LEU A 1100 29.33 0.72 9.01
CA LEU A 1100 30.28 0.94 7.91
C LEU A 1100 31.17 2.17 8.15
N LEU A 1101 30.63 3.24 8.72
CA LEU A 1101 31.37 4.45 9.11
C LEU A 1101 32.41 4.11 10.19
N VAL A 1102 32.05 3.32 11.20
CA VAL A 1102 32.99 2.83 12.22
C VAL A 1102 34.09 1.99 11.57
N CYS A 1103 33.75 1.08 10.63
CA CYS A 1103 34.75 0.32 9.88
C CYS A 1103 35.70 1.24 9.08
N ALA A 1104 35.18 2.24 8.38
CA ALA A 1104 35.98 3.21 7.64
C ALA A 1104 36.92 4.01 8.56
N LEU A 1105 36.46 4.41 9.76
CA LEU A 1105 37.27 5.09 10.77
C LEU A 1105 38.38 4.20 11.31
N VAL A 1106 38.08 2.92 11.58
CA VAL A 1106 39.12 1.94 12.00
C VAL A 1106 40.16 1.77 10.91
N VAL A 1107 39.76 1.62 9.65
CA VAL A 1107 40.72 1.56 8.52
C VAL A 1107 41.51 2.86 8.41
N PHE A 1108 40.87 4.02 8.55
CA PHE A 1108 41.55 5.32 8.52
C PHE A 1108 42.62 5.44 9.61
N ILE A 1109 42.36 4.97 10.82
CA ILE A 1109 43.33 5.06 11.93
C ILE A 1109 44.44 4.02 11.78
N THR A 1110 44.10 2.79 11.37
CA THR A 1110 45.02 1.65 11.45
C THR A 1110 45.87 1.41 10.20
N ILE A 1111 45.41 1.83 9.02
CA ILE A 1111 46.15 1.57 7.77
C ILE A 1111 47.26 2.61 7.53
N ASP A 1112 48.47 2.12 7.24
CA ASP A 1112 49.57 2.93 6.73
C ASP A 1112 50.19 2.31 5.47
N MET A 1113 49.70 2.75 4.31
CA MET A 1113 50.24 2.36 3.00
C MET A 1113 51.36 3.29 2.51
N ARG A 1114 51.95 4.12 3.37
CA ARG A 1114 53.08 4.96 2.97
C ARG A 1114 54.28 4.05 2.68
N ASN A 1115 54.72 4.06 1.43
CA ASN A 1115 55.96 3.41 0.97
C ASN A 1115 55.97 1.88 1.02
N VAL A 1116 54.81 1.24 0.80
CA VAL A 1116 54.69 -0.23 0.80
C VAL A 1116 55.02 -0.83 -0.58
N LEU A 1117 54.50 -0.25 -1.67
CA LEU A 1117 54.68 -0.78 -3.03
C LEU A 1117 55.14 0.30 -4.03
N PRO A 1118 56.20 0.04 -4.82
CA PRO A 1118 56.65 0.96 -5.88
C PRO A 1118 55.81 0.85 -7.17
N LYS A 1119 55.06 -0.24 -7.35
CA LYS A 1119 54.24 -0.51 -8.53
C LYS A 1119 52.99 -1.34 -8.19
N PRO A 1120 51.95 -1.36 -9.05
CA PRO A 1120 50.79 -2.22 -8.84
C PRO A 1120 51.19 -3.68 -9.09
N ILE A 1121 50.81 -4.55 -8.15
CA ILE A 1121 51.21 -5.97 -8.10
C ILE A 1121 50.27 -6.90 -8.89
N GLY A 1122 49.27 -6.37 -9.61
CA GLY A 1122 48.33 -7.18 -10.40
C GLY A 1122 48.90 -7.85 -11.65
N SER A 1123 50.16 -7.55 -12.00
CA SER A 1123 50.85 -8.20 -13.12
C SER A 1123 51.90 -9.20 -12.61
N ILE A 1124 52.09 -10.30 -13.33
CA ILE A 1124 53.07 -11.34 -13.00
C ILE A 1124 54.48 -10.74 -12.95
N ALA A 1125 54.82 -9.86 -13.91
CA ALA A 1125 56.10 -9.17 -13.94
C ALA A 1125 56.35 -8.33 -12.69
N ALA A 1126 55.31 -7.68 -12.15
CA ALA A 1126 55.45 -6.86 -10.96
C ALA A 1126 55.84 -7.71 -9.74
N VAL A 1127 55.15 -8.83 -9.50
CA VAL A 1127 55.48 -9.76 -8.40
C VAL A 1127 56.84 -10.43 -8.65
N ALA A 1128 57.10 -10.89 -9.88
CA ALA A 1128 58.36 -11.53 -10.25
C ALA A 1128 59.57 -10.59 -10.09
N SER A 1129 59.43 -9.30 -10.42
CA SER A 1129 60.51 -8.31 -10.23
C SER A 1129 60.84 -8.05 -8.75
N LEU A 1130 59.90 -8.30 -7.84
CA LEU A 1130 60.14 -8.23 -6.39
C LEU A 1130 60.78 -9.52 -5.85
N LEU A 1131 60.75 -10.61 -6.61
CA LEU A 1131 61.35 -11.90 -6.22
C LEU A 1131 62.68 -12.18 -6.92
N ALA A 1132 62.92 -11.58 -8.08
CA ALA A 1132 64.15 -11.76 -8.84
C ALA A 1132 65.39 -11.30 -8.06
N GLY A 1133 66.42 -12.14 -8.05
CA GLY A 1133 67.65 -11.95 -7.27
C GLY A 1133 67.54 -12.28 -5.78
N SER A 1134 66.38 -12.75 -5.29
CA SER A 1134 66.22 -13.17 -3.88
C SER A 1134 66.79 -14.56 -3.62
N ARG A 1135 67.13 -14.85 -2.35
CA ARG A 1135 67.51 -16.19 -1.92
C ARG A 1135 66.39 -17.21 -2.12
N ILE A 1136 65.13 -16.77 -2.15
CA ILE A 1136 63.95 -17.63 -2.36
C ILE A 1136 64.02 -18.32 -3.73
N VAL A 1137 64.38 -17.56 -4.76
CA VAL A 1137 64.33 -18.01 -6.16
C VAL A 1137 65.66 -18.61 -6.61
N ASP A 1138 66.77 -18.31 -5.91
CA ASP A 1138 68.08 -18.88 -6.19
C ASP A 1138 68.04 -20.43 -6.06
N PRO A 1139 68.27 -21.19 -7.14
CA PRO A 1139 68.30 -22.64 -7.08
C PRO A 1139 69.31 -23.19 -6.06
N ARG A 1140 70.36 -22.41 -5.73
CA ARG A 1140 71.41 -22.80 -4.77
C ARG A 1140 70.93 -22.79 -3.32
N SER A 1141 69.89 -22.02 -3.00
CA SER A 1141 69.40 -21.92 -1.62
C SER A 1141 68.63 -23.15 -1.16
N GLY A 1142 68.11 -23.95 -2.10
CA GLY A 1142 67.25 -25.09 -1.81
C GLY A 1142 65.87 -24.72 -1.25
N LEU A 1143 65.52 -23.42 -1.18
CA LEU A 1143 64.25 -22.96 -0.60
C LEU A 1143 63.03 -23.25 -1.49
N VAL A 1144 63.26 -23.51 -2.77
CA VAL A 1144 62.23 -23.92 -3.73
C VAL A 1144 62.65 -25.24 -4.38
N PRO A 1145 62.14 -26.39 -3.87
CA PRO A 1145 62.50 -27.68 -4.42
C PRO A 1145 61.91 -27.90 -5.82
N PRO A 1146 62.57 -28.68 -6.69
CA PRO A 1146 62.07 -28.97 -8.03
C PRO A 1146 60.72 -29.71 -7.97
N GLY A 1147 59.76 -29.30 -8.80
CA GLY A 1147 58.39 -29.84 -8.82
C GLY A 1147 57.42 -29.16 -7.86
N SER A 1148 57.90 -28.23 -7.04
CA SER A 1148 57.07 -27.47 -6.08
C SER A 1148 56.09 -26.51 -6.77
N GLU A 1149 56.23 -26.30 -8.08
CA GLU A 1149 55.29 -25.54 -8.90
C GLU A 1149 53.91 -26.20 -8.98
N TYR A 1150 53.84 -27.51 -8.72
CA TYR A 1150 52.59 -28.29 -8.66
C TYR A 1150 52.03 -28.46 -7.26
N TRP A 1151 52.78 -28.09 -6.22
CA TRP A 1151 52.34 -28.24 -4.84
C TRP A 1151 51.23 -27.24 -4.52
N SER A 1152 50.23 -27.67 -3.78
CA SER A 1152 49.24 -26.81 -3.14
C SER A 1152 49.84 -26.03 -1.96
N ASP A 1153 49.19 -24.95 -1.50
CA ASP A 1153 49.65 -24.20 -0.32
C ASP A 1153 49.72 -25.08 0.94
N GLU A 1154 48.82 -26.07 1.06
CA GLU A 1154 48.84 -27.07 2.15
C GLU A 1154 50.04 -28.02 2.06
N GLU A 1155 50.45 -28.40 0.85
CA GLU A 1155 51.64 -29.25 0.63
C GLU A 1155 52.93 -28.48 0.92
N TRP A 1156 52.99 -27.20 0.56
CA TRP A 1156 54.08 -26.31 0.99
C TRP A 1156 54.20 -26.24 2.52
N GLU A 1157 53.07 -26.10 3.23
CA GLU A 1157 53.07 -26.09 4.70
C GLU A 1157 53.55 -27.44 5.28
N LYS A 1158 53.09 -28.57 4.72
CA LYS A 1158 53.50 -29.91 5.13
C LYS A 1158 54.97 -30.21 4.85
N SER A 1159 55.53 -29.65 3.78
CA SER A 1159 56.94 -29.89 3.39
C SER A 1159 57.95 -29.36 4.42
N GLY A 1160 57.56 -28.34 5.20
CA GLY A 1160 58.42 -27.77 6.24
C GLY A 1160 59.60 -26.93 5.75
N VAL A 1161 59.81 -26.79 4.43
CA VAL A 1161 60.99 -26.15 3.81
C VAL A 1161 61.21 -24.71 4.29
N TRP A 1162 60.12 -23.97 4.59
CA TRP A 1162 60.17 -22.58 5.04
C TRP A 1162 60.01 -22.39 6.55
N GLN A 1163 59.97 -23.46 7.36
CA GLN A 1163 59.74 -23.32 8.81
C GLN A 1163 60.88 -22.61 9.54
N SER A 1164 62.11 -22.74 9.04
CA SER A 1164 63.33 -22.13 9.58
C SER A 1164 63.65 -20.74 8.99
N GLU A 1165 62.78 -20.19 8.13
CA GLU A 1165 63.03 -18.93 7.43
C GLU A 1165 61.93 -17.92 7.76
N MET A 1166 62.31 -16.65 7.77
CA MET A 1166 61.48 -15.46 7.90
C MET A 1166 61.61 -14.64 6.63
N PHE A 1167 60.50 -14.04 6.21
CA PHE A 1167 60.42 -13.32 4.95
C PHE A 1167 60.15 -11.85 5.20
N ARG A 1168 60.82 -10.99 4.44
CA ARG A 1168 60.68 -9.54 4.55
C ARG A 1168 60.96 -8.86 3.22
N MET A 1169 60.36 -7.69 3.00
CA MET A 1169 60.84 -6.76 1.98
C MET A 1169 62.10 -6.05 2.45
N GLY A 1170 63.12 -5.98 1.59
CA GLY A 1170 64.47 -5.59 1.97
C GLY A 1170 64.78 -4.11 2.21
N TRP A 1171 63.82 -3.20 2.38
CA TRP A 1171 64.06 -1.73 2.40
C TRP A 1171 63.61 -0.99 3.68
N TRP A 1172 63.80 -1.58 4.86
CA TRP A 1172 63.23 -1.03 6.11
C TRP A 1172 64.20 -0.40 7.11
N ASP A 1173 65.51 -0.40 6.85
CA ASP A 1173 66.43 0.41 7.65
C ASP A 1173 66.31 1.88 7.20
N LYS A 1174 65.14 2.46 7.52
CA LYS A 1174 64.72 3.88 7.40
C LYS A 1174 65.11 4.60 6.09
N PHE A 1175 64.26 4.38 5.08
CA PHE A 1175 64.05 5.21 3.89
C PHE A 1175 65.20 5.21 2.84
N GLN A 1176 64.89 4.63 1.67
CA GLN A 1176 65.68 4.61 0.42
C GLN A 1176 66.92 3.70 0.35
N GLU A 1177 67.39 3.11 1.44
CA GLU A 1177 68.53 2.17 1.39
C GLU A 1177 68.05 0.75 1.03
N PRO A 1178 68.52 0.16 -0.08
CA PRO A 1178 68.19 -1.22 -0.43
C PRO A 1178 69.02 -2.23 0.38
N ALA A 1179 68.64 -3.51 0.35
CA ALA A 1179 69.28 -4.53 1.19
C ALA A 1179 70.79 -4.70 0.88
N ASP A 1180 71.63 -4.46 1.88
CA ASP A 1180 73.00 -4.96 1.92
C ASP A 1180 72.99 -6.47 2.24
N THR A 1181 73.68 -7.27 1.42
CA THR A 1181 73.81 -8.71 1.68
C THR A 1181 74.62 -9.01 2.92
N TRP A 1182 74.06 -9.82 3.83
CA TRP A 1182 74.79 -10.43 4.95
C TRP A 1182 75.87 -11.40 4.43
N THR A 1183 77.10 -10.91 4.32
CA THR A 1183 78.33 -11.72 4.40
C THR A 1183 79.26 -11.16 5.46
N ARG A 1184 78.78 -11.02 6.69
CA ARG A 1184 79.65 -10.86 7.87
C ARG A 1184 78.84 -11.25 9.11
N GLU A 1185 79.45 -12.07 9.98
CA GLU A 1185 79.05 -12.30 11.39
C GLU A 1185 78.39 -13.64 11.79
N ALA A 1186 78.20 -14.62 10.90
CA ALA A 1186 77.93 -16.00 11.35
C ALA A 1186 79.18 -16.72 11.94
N SER A 1187 80.35 -16.07 11.96
CA SER A 1187 81.58 -16.62 12.55
C SER A 1187 82.13 -15.73 13.68
N GLN A 1188 81.30 -15.37 14.66
CA GLN A 1188 81.78 -14.88 15.95
C GLN A 1188 81.01 -15.51 17.12
N THR A 1189 80.89 -16.84 17.12
CA THR A 1189 80.77 -17.57 18.40
C THR A 1189 82.14 -17.52 19.08
N LYS A 1190 82.22 -16.61 20.06
CA LYS A 1190 83.30 -16.47 21.02
C LYS A 1190 83.57 -17.81 21.73
N THR A 1191 84.70 -18.42 21.44
CA THR A 1191 85.45 -19.19 22.45
C THR A 1191 86.90 -18.71 22.41
N PRO A 1192 87.49 -18.27 23.54
CA PRO A 1192 88.75 -17.55 23.53
C PRO A 1192 89.94 -18.51 23.61
N SER A 1193 90.80 -18.52 22.60
CA SER A 1193 92.12 -19.13 22.69
C SER A 1193 93.18 -18.19 22.13
N ARG A 1194 93.86 -17.54 23.07
CA ARG A 1194 95.30 -17.25 23.13
C ARG A 1194 96.11 -17.38 21.82
N SER A 1195 96.73 -16.24 21.47
CA SER A 1195 98.12 -16.08 21.05
C SER A 1195 98.69 -17.02 19.98
N HIS A 1196 99.00 -16.50 18.79
CA HIS A 1196 100.38 -16.14 18.44
C HIS A 1196 100.47 -15.42 17.09
N VAL A 1197 101.30 -14.39 17.13
CA VAL A 1197 101.97 -13.61 16.08
C VAL A 1197 102.41 -14.45 14.87
N ASN A 1198 102.03 -14.07 13.65
CA ASN A 1198 102.99 -13.63 12.62
C ASN A 1198 102.32 -13.03 11.37
N GLN A 1199 102.94 -11.93 10.95
CA GLN A 1199 102.66 -11.11 9.78
C GLN A 1199 102.98 -11.86 8.49
N LEU A 1200 102.13 -11.69 7.48
CA LEU A 1200 102.51 -11.69 6.07
C LEU A 1200 101.62 -10.68 5.34
N GLN A 1201 102.29 -9.76 4.66
CA GLN A 1201 101.78 -8.61 3.94
C GLN A 1201 101.11 -8.98 2.61
N SER A 1202 100.39 -7.98 2.08
CA SER A 1202 100.06 -7.70 0.66
C SER A 1202 98.77 -8.29 0.09
N SER A 1203 97.75 -7.42 0.06
CA SER A 1203 97.01 -6.99 -1.13
C SER A 1203 96.81 -8.00 -2.26
N SER A 1204 95.63 -8.60 -2.31
CA SER A 1204 94.85 -8.65 -3.55
C SER A 1204 93.39 -8.49 -3.14
N ASP A 1205 92.77 -7.43 -3.64
CA ASP A 1205 91.36 -7.12 -3.46
C ASP A 1205 90.56 -8.28 -4.05
N GLY A 1206 90.17 -9.23 -3.19
CA GLY A 1206 89.11 -10.17 -3.50
C GLY A 1206 87.85 -9.33 -3.64
N GLU A 1207 87.50 -9.01 -4.89
CA GLU A 1207 86.28 -8.32 -5.28
C GLU A 1207 85.11 -8.91 -4.49
N ARG A 1208 84.68 -8.14 -3.51
CA ARG A 1208 83.42 -8.35 -2.82
C ARG A 1208 82.37 -8.37 -3.91
N ILE A 1209 81.67 -9.48 -4.05
CA ILE A 1209 80.43 -9.53 -4.83
C ILE A 1209 79.39 -8.75 -4.00
N GLU A 1210 79.50 -7.42 -4.02
CA GLU A 1210 78.45 -6.51 -3.60
C GLU A 1210 77.32 -6.69 -4.63
N LEU A 1211 76.37 -7.57 -4.33
CA LEU A 1211 75.11 -7.63 -5.06
C LEU A 1211 74.49 -6.22 -4.95
N PRO A 1212 74.21 -5.53 -6.08
CA PRO A 1212 73.71 -4.17 -6.02
C PRO A 1212 72.44 -4.13 -5.20
N ALA A 1213 72.39 -3.10 -4.37
CA ALA A 1213 71.30 -2.80 -3.50
C ALA A 1213 69.98 -2.83 -4.31
N SER A 1214 69.07 -3.76 -3.98
CA SER A 1214 67.86 -4.04 -4.77
C SER A 1214 66.59 -4.12 -3.92
N PHE A 1215 65.47 -3.64 -4.49
CA PHE A 1215 64.14 -3.70 -3.88
C PHE A 1215 63.53 -5.09 -4.11
N ARG A 1216 63.72 -6.02 -3.17
CA ARG A 1216 63.20 -7.39 -3.28
C ARG A 1216 62.63 -7.94 -1.97
N ILE A 1217 61.81 -8.97 -2.09
CA ILE A 1217 61.39 -9.88 -1.02
C ILE A 1217 62.50 -10.90 -0.83
N ASP A 1218 63.03 -11.03 0.37
CA ASP A 1218 64.11 -11.97 0.66
C ASP A 1218 63.79 -12.87 1.87
N ALA A 1219 64.50 -14.00 1.95
CA ALA A 1219 64.40 -14.96 3.05
C ALA A 1219 65.62 -14.85 3.96
N ARG A 1220 65.36 -14.76 5.26
CA ARG A 1220 66.36 -14.77 6.33
C ARG A 1220 66.13 -15.98 7.21
N PRO A 1221 67.18 -16.71 7.63
CA PRO A 1221 67.00 -17.74 8.63
C PRO A 1221 66.48 -17.11 9.94
N LYS A 1222 65.61 -17.83 10.65
CA LYS A 1222 65.05 -17.43 11.94
C LYS A 1222 66.09 -17.16 13.02
#